data_AF-A0A523DSP4-F1
#
_entry.id   AF-A0A523DSP4-F1
#
_cell.length_a   1.000
_cell.length_b   1.000
_cell.length_c   1.000
_cell.angle_alpha   90.00
_cell.angle_beta   90.00
_cell.angle_gamma   90.00
#
_symmetry.space_group_name_H-M   'P 1'
#
loop_
_entity.id
_entity.type
_entity.pdbx_description
1 polymer ?
#
loop_
_entity_poly.entity_id
_entity_poly.type
_entity_poly.pdbx_seq_one_letter_code
_entity_poly.pdbx_strand_id
1 'polypeptide(L)'
;MTATLATLVIFIAPGLLLVAALGGKRGVSLTALEQIYLSVAGSLVISGWVGLGLAGLGRFTPVNVAALVAGLVALSAFIARKRLALRPGTFDARELVVAGGLLAFAVVVYFPPFEHILGGRDPGIYINTGFHLAREGNLTFTDPLIESIPQEDWALFFRVDKEVPDWSHFRFQGYALESPATARVTPHGLHLYSTWIGTAAALFQMKSGLYATPFFSMMGALGFFFAMKRLFGLEVAAWAGAFLTVFQIQIWFARFPNSEVVVQFLYATSLLLFYFMEEKRSALAGAFAGVALGSTLLARMENVLFLVPLVLFFGWKRLRRELGAPELAFLGGFGLVALHAILHDRFIAWPYVSSVLGRHYWRFLGENLFLVALIAAGVAIAVDRLAMALPASIYDRVRSEKLRVALAIGLAGLALFTYFVRPFWHGPRTAPHDAEAFLRMSWYLYPVGVGFAVAGAMWLIVRARKSQVFFLLVGLTFSLFFFYKVRVWHDHYFAMRRFVPVILPTLIACMSLFLASLHLPARRFMSAGSRVIAALLLVLYLSEGRRLWAVSGHEEFPGSLDFVEDLARHIGDNDVVIFPRREGLHLLELPLAELQGKKVLEFYSLKPPRDQLEDLLVQWRGIYGDVYFVTNYKISLSGLFTRHVKDFWFATEKLPYAYTSPPAGAEPFHLRFTLSKAVDLDDLAERVPKLPFLDMGGSDDLQVSWFHEKELDAEGTSYRWSQRMSSVFLPAIGGGSQQIAIRLAGPKEEEAPNHSVEIRLGEELLGTITASRHFETHLFPVPEALAMREDVTYSILSLRTETWRPSNWIAGSTDVRDLGIRVDSIEVR
;
A
#
# COMPACT_ATOMS: atom_id res chain seq x y z
N MET A 1 -14.95 26.29 -13.59
CA MET A 1 -16.30 26.39 -12.99
C MET A 1 -16.89 25.03 -12.61
N THR A 2 -16.80 24.02 -13.49
CA THR A 2 -17.27 22.64 -13.23
C THR A 2 -16.57 21.96 -12.05
N ALA A 3 -15.24 22.02 -11.96
CA ALA A 3 -14.48 21.43 -10.85
C ALA A 3 -14.85 22.03 -9.49
N THR A 4 -14.90 23.36 -9.36
CA THR A 4 -15.28 24.07 -8.12
C THR A 4 -16.67 23.69 -7.64
N LEU A 5 -17.65 23.61 -8.54
CA LEU A 5 -19.01 23.18 -8.20
C LEU A 5 -19.03 21.72 -7.75
N ALA A 6 -18.33 20.83 -8.47
CA ALA A 6 -18.20 19.44 -8.09
C ALA A 6 -17.57 19.29 -6.69
N THR A 7 -16.52 20.06 -6.39
CA THR A 7 -15.90 20.09 -5.05
C THR A 7 -16.91 20.49 -3.98
N LEU A 8 -17.67 21.58 -4.16
CA LEU A 8 -18.66 22.00 -3.16
C LEU A 8 -19.74 20.94 -2.94
N VAL A 9 -20.22 20.30 -4.00
CA VAL A 9 -21.22 19.24 -3.91
C VAL A 9 -20.66 18.00 -3.20
N ILE A 10 -19.47 17.54 -3.58
CA ILE A 10 -18.84 16.33 -3.04
C ILE A 10 -18.46 16.51 -1.57
N PHE A 11 -17.94 17.68 -1.18
CA PHE A 11 -17.34 17.89 0.14
C PHE A 11 -18.27 18.59 1.15
N ILE A 12 -19.38 19.22 0.74
CA ILE A 12 -20.22 20.02 1.66
C ILE A 12 -21.72 19.69 1.58
N ALA A 13 -22.29 19.44 0.40
CA ALA A 13 -23.75 19.44 0.23
C ALA A 13 -24.50 18.35 1.05
N PRO A 14 -24.11 17.05 1.04
CA PRO A 14 -24.80 16.03 1.84
C PRO A 14 -24.72 16.28 3.34
N GLY A 15 -23.55 16.69 3.84
CA GLY A 15 -23.37 16.97 5.26
C GLY A 15 -24.11 18.23 5.71
N LEU A 16 -24.18 19.26 4.87
CA LEU A 16 -24.98 20.45 5.17
C LEU A 16 -26.46 20.09 5.31
N LEU A 17 -26.96 19.22 4.43
CA LEU A 17 -28.32 18.68 4.54
C LEU A 17 -28.50 17.86 5.82
N LEU A 18 -27.52 17.04 6.20
CA LEU A 18 -27.51 16.31 7.47
C LEU A 18 -27.62 17.27 8.67
N VAL A 19 -26.81 18.33 8.70
CA VAL A 19 -26.85 19.34 9.77
C VAL A 19 -28.20 20.05 9.83
N ALA A 20 -28.74 20.46 8.68
CA ALA A 20 -30.08 21.06 8.60
C ALA A 20 -31.18 20.11 9.07
N ALA A 21 -31.08 18.82 8.75
CA ALA A 21 -32.04 17.81 9.18
C ALA A 21 -31.91 17.49 10.69
N LEU A 22 -30.69 17.50 11.23
CA LEU A 22 -30.45 17.38 12.67
C LEU A 22 -30.91 18.61 13.46
N GLY A 23 -30.98 19.80 12.85
CA GLY A 23 -31.41 21.05 13.48
C GLY A 23 -32.93 21.31 13.54
N GLY A 24 -33.76 20.40 13.03
CA GLY A 24 -35.22 20.53 12.93
C GLY A 24 -35.99 20.71 14.27
N LYS A 25 -37.34 20.68 14.22
CA LYS A 25 -38.23 20.97 15.38
C LYS A 25 -38.01 20.11 16.65
N ARG A 26 -37.31 18.97 16.56
CA ARG A 26 -36.85 18.13 17.68
C ARG A 26 -35.34 17.86 17.61
N GLY A 27 -34.59 18.84 17.12
CA GLY A 27 -33.22 18.71 16.68
C GLY A 27 -32.19 18.58 17.79
N VAL A 28 -31.01 18.09 17.41
CA VAL A 28 -29.82 17.99 18.26
C VAL A 28 -29.19 19.39 18.36
N SER A 29 -28.84 19.81 19.58
CA SER A 29 -28.05 21.02 19.78
C SER A 29 -26.59 20.75 19.41
N LEU A 30 -26.17 21.34 18.30
CA LEU A 30 -24.81 21.28 17.78
C LEU A 30 -24.07 22.60 18.08
N THR A 31 -22.79 22.49 18.34
CA THR A 31 -21.87 23.63 18.37
C THR A 31 -21.55 24.08 16.94
N ALA A 32 -21.12 25.33 16.74
CA ALA A 32 -20.77 25.83 15.41
C ALA A 32 -19.68 24.98 14.73
N LEU A 33 -18.68 24.53 15.50
CA LEU A 33 -17.59 23.70 14.96
C LEU A 33 -18.05 22.28 14.63
N GLU A 34 -18.95 21.68 15.42
CA GLU A 34 -19.56 20.39 15.05
C GLU A 34 -20.41 20.49 13.78
N GLN A 35 -21.07 21.62 13.54
CA GLN A 35 -21.82 21.84 12.30
C GLN A 35 -20.87 21.89 11.10
N ILE A 36 -19.74 22.59 11.21
CA ILE A 36 -18.73 22.61 10.15
C ILE A 36 -18.18 21.21 9.92
N TYR A 37 -17.75 20.53 10.99
CA TYR A 37 -17.21 19.17 10.92
C TYR A 37 -18.20 18.19 10.28
N LEU A 38 -19.45 18.14 10.76
CA LEU A 38 -20.47 17.23 10.22
C LEU A 38 -20.89 17.59 8.80
N SER A 39 -20.78 18.85 8.40
CA SER A 39 -21.02 19.28 7.02
C SER A 39 -19.99 18.70 6.06
N VAL A 40 -18.72 18.64 6.48
CA VAL A 40 -17.65 17.99 5.70
C VAL A 40 -17.74 16.48 5.84
N ALA A 41 -17.72 15.95 7.07
CA ALA A 41 -17.71 14.52 7.36
C ALA A 41 -18.90 13.77 6.78
N GLY A 42 -20.13 14.32 6.90
CA GLY A 42 -21.32 13.71 6.31
C GLY A 42 -21.25 13.64 4.79
N SER A 43 -20.64 14.65 4.15
CA SER A 43 -20.41 14.66 2.71
C SER A 43 -19.37 13.64 2.29
N LEU A 44 -18.26 13.51 3.02
CA LEU A 44 -17.26 12.47 2.78
C LEU A 44 -17.83 11.05 2.95
N VAL A 45 -18.71 10.81 3.93
CA VAL A 45 -19.33 9.48 4.07
C VAL A 45 -20.19 9.15 2.85
N ILE A 46 -21.07 10.07 2.44
CA ILE A 46 -22.02 9.82 1.34
C ILE A 46 -21.33 9.82 -0.03
N SER A 47 -20.52 10.84 -0.32
CA SER A 47 -19.84 10.96 -1.61
C SER A 47 -18.80 9.86 -1.82
N GLY A 48 -18.14 9.39 -0.75
CA GLY A 48 -17.20 8.27 -0.84
C GLY A 48 -17.92 6.96 -1.14
N TRP A 49 -19.08 6.74 -0.51
CA TRP A 49 -19.90 5.56 -0.78
C TRP A 49 -20.46 5.57 -2.22
N VAL A 50 -20.96 6.71 -2.69
CA VAL A 50 -21.43 6.89 -4.07
C VAL A 50 -20.29 6.76 -5.08
N GLY A 51 -19.14 7.37 -4.80
CA GLY A 51 -17.95 7.29 -5.65
C GLY A 51 -17.47 5.87 -5.84
N LEU A 52 -17.42 5.08 -4.76
CA LEU A 52 -17.03 3.69 -4.83
C LEU A 52 -18.04 2.86 -5.64
N GLY A 53 -19.34 3.11 -5.47
CA GLY A 53 -20.38 2.46 -6.28
C GLY A 53 -20.22 2.75 -7.78
N LEU A 54 -19.94 4.01 -8.15
CA LEU A 54 -19.68 4.38 -9.54
C LEU A 54 -18.37 3.79 -10.07
N ALA A 55 -17.33 3.69 -9.24
CA ALA A 55 -16.06 3.07 -9.60
C ALA A 55 -16.21 1.56 -9.89
N GLY A 56 -17.02 0.86 -9.09
CA GLY A 56 -17.37 -0.54 -9.34
C GLY A 56 -18.20 -0.75 -10.61
N LEU A 57 -18.97 0.26 -11.03
CA LEU A 57 -19.75 0.23 -12.28
C LEU A 57 -18.99 0.75 -13.50
N GLY A 58 -17.71 1.15 -13.35
CA GLY A 58 -16.91 1.71 -14.44
C GLY A 58 -17.38 3.09 -14.93
N ARG A 59 -18.03 3.87 -14.06
CA ARG A 59 -18.60 5.19 -14.36
C ARG A 59 -18.05 6.30 -13.45
N PHE A 60 -16.93 6.05 -12.78
CA PHE A 60 -16.36 7.02 -11.85
C PHE A 60 -15.77 8.21 -12.60
N THR A 61 -16.36 9.38 -12.35
CA THR A 61 -15.74 10.68 -12.59
C THR A 61 -16.22 11.63 -11.48
N PRO A 62 -15.46 12.65 -11.08
CA PRO A 62 -15.95 13.61 -10.08
C PRO A 62 -17.26 14.30 -10.50
N VAL A 63 -17.48 14.49 -11.80
CA VAL A 63 -18.73 15.05 -12.33
C VAL A 63 -19.91 14.09 -12.11
N ASN A 64 -19.75 12.80 -12.41
CA ASN A 64 -20.81 11.81 -12.21
C ASN A 64 -21.12 11.63 -10.71
N VAL A 65 -20.09 11.64 -9.86
CA VAL A 65 -20.25 11.62 -8.40
C VAL A 65 -21.03 12.84 -7.96
N ALA A 66 -20.60 14.05 -8.35
CA ALA A 66 -21.29 15.29 -7.98
C ALA A 66 -22.73 15.34 -8.49
N ALA A 67 -23.00 14.90 -9.73
CA ALA A 67 -24.35 14.89 -10.29
C ALA A 67 -25.29 13.96 -9.52
N LEU A 68 -24.86 12.72 -9.24
CA LEU A 68 -25.66 11.76 -8.48
C LEU A 68 -25.86 12.22 -7.04
N VAL A 69 -24.81 12.72 -6.38
CA VAL A 69 -24.89 13.29 -5.04
C VAL A 69 -25.83 14.49 -4.98
N ALA A 70 -25.75 15.43 -5.95
CA ALA A 70 -26.66 16.56 -6.03
C ALA A 70 -28.12 16.12 -6.20
N GLY A 71 -28.39 15.12 -7.03
CA GLY A 71 -29.70 14.52 -7.19
C GLY A 71 -30.25 13.90 -5.90
N LEU A 72 -29.42 13.13 -5.19
CA LEU A 72 -29.77 12.54 -3.89
C LEU A 72 -30.03 13.61 -2.82
N VAL A 73 -29.21 14.67 -2.77
CA VAL A 73 -29.39 15.81 -1.87
C VAL A 73 -30.70 16.54 -2.20
N ALA A 74 -30.99 16.84 -3.47
CA ALA A 74 -32.21 17.52 -3.88
C ALA A 74 -33.46 16.70 -3.53
N LEU A 75 -33.45 15.38 -3.82
CA LEU A 75 -34.55 14.47 -3.47
C LEU A 75 -34.76 14.41 -1.95
N SER A 76 -33.68 14.24 -1.19
CA SER A 76 -33.73 14.18 0.27
C SER A 76 -34.21 15.49 0.87
N ALA A 77 -33.76 16.61 0.33
CA ALA A 77 -34.20 17.94 0.75
C ALA A 77 -35.69 18.16 0.45
N PHE A 78 -36.17 17.72 -0.71
CA PHE A 78 -37.58 17.78 -1.07
C PHE A 78 -38.46 16.93 -0.13
N ILE A 79 -38.06 15.69 0.16
CA ILE A 79 -38.77 14.79 1.09
C ILE A 79 -38.77 15.38 2.50
N ALA A 80 -37.63 15.90 2.95
CA ALA A 80 -37.44 16.41 4.31
C ALA A 80 -37.79 17.90 4.48
N ARG A 81 -38.26 18.60 3.44
CA ARG A 81 -38.39 20.08 3.42
C ARG A 81 -39.10 20.71 4.62
N LYS A 82 -40.09 20.03 5.20
CA LYS A 82 -40.83 20.50 6.39
C LYS A 82 -40.09 20.29 7.72
N ARG A 83 -39.00 19.54 7.70
CA ARG A 83 -38.20 19.13 8.87
C ARG A 83 -36.80 19.77 8.88
N LEU A 84 -36.32 20.28 7.75
CA LEU A 84 -35.03 20.96 7.65
C LEU A 84 -35.07 22.32 8.37
N ALA A 85 -34.08 22.56 9.22
CA ALA A 85 -33.83 23.88 9.78
C ALA A 85 -32.33 24.03 10.09
N LEU A 86 -31.67 24.99 9.44
CA LEU A 86 -30.33 25.41 9.83
C LEU A 86 -30.45 26.35 11.02
N ARG A 87 -30.10 25.85 12.20
CA ARG A 87 -30.03 26.66 13.43
C ARG A 87 -28.58 27.05 13.67
N PRO A 88 -28.28 28.31 14.02
CA PRO A 88 -26.94 28.69 14.43
C PRO A 88 -26.43 27.79 15.55
N GLY A 89 -25.25 27.20 15.37
CA GLY A 89 -24.64 26.38 16.40
C GLY A 89 -24.22 27.23 17.61
N THR A 90 -24.18 26.61 18.78
CA THR A 90 -23.65 27.29 19.97
C THR A 90 -22.14 27.54 19.83
N PHE A 91 -21.67 28.68 20.30
CA PHE A 91 -20.25 29.04 20.23
C PHE A 91 -19.60 28.94 21.62
N ASP A 92 -18.44 28.29 21.69
CA ASP A 92 -17.57 28.24 22.87
C ASP A 92 -16.14 28.60 22.43
N ALA A 93 -15.59 29.68 22.99
CA ALA A 93 -14.26 30.16 22.67
C ALA A 93 -13.16 29.16 23.05
N ARG A 94 -13.33 28.39 24.14
CA ARG A 94 -12.35 27.38 24.55
C ARG A 94 -12.31 26.23 23.55
N GLU A 95 -13.48 25.82 23.07
CA GLU A 95 -13.59 24.82 22.02
C GLU A 95 -12.92 25.32 20.74
N LEU A 96 -13.14 26.58 20.34
CA LEU A 96 -12.50 27.17 19.17
C LEU A 96 -10.97 27.18 19.28
N VAL A 97 -10.42 27.61 20.43
CA VAL A 97 -8.97 27.65 20.62
C VAL A 97 -8.36 26.25 20.52
N VAL A 98 -8.97 25.25 21.16
CA VAL A 98 -8.47 23.88 21.13
C VAL A 98 -8.61 23.30 19.72
N ALA A 99 -9.80 23.29 19.13
CA ALA A 99 -10.02 22.72 17.81
C ALA A 99 -9.23 23.45 16.72
N GLY A 100 -9.11 24.78 16.81
CA GLY A 100 -8.30 25.60 15.93
C GLY A 100 -6.81 25.31 16.06
N GLY A 101 -6.30 25.12 17.28
CA GLY A 101 -4.91 24.72 17.52
C GLY A 101 -4.61 23.32 16.98
N LEU A 102 -5.50 22.35 17.18
CA LEU A 102 -5.37 21.00 16.62
C LEU A 102 -5.39 21.03 15.10
N LEU A 103 -6.33 21.78 14.50
CA LEU A 103 -6.42 21.95 13.05
C LEU A 103 -5.15 22.60 12.50
N ALA A 104 -4.68 23.70 13.10
CA ALA A 104 -3.47 24.40 12.65
C ALA A 104 -2.24 23.49 12.71
N PHE A 105 -2.07 22.75 13.80
CA PHE A 105 -0.97 21.78 13.92
C PHE A 105 -1.08 20.67 12.87
N ALA A 106 -2.26 20.06 12.71
CA ALA A 106 -2.48 19.00 11.72
C ALA A 106 -2.22 19.48 10.29
N VAL A 107 -2.65 20.70 9.94
CA VAL A 107 -2.38 21.29 8.62
C VAL A 107 -0.89 21.47 8.40
N VAL A 108 -0.16 22.04 9.36
CA VAL A 108 1.29 22.28 9.22
C VAL A 108 2.08 20.98 9.16
N VAL A 109 1.71 19.97 9.95
CA VAL A 109 2.51 18.76 10.17
C VAL A 109 2.13 17.59 9.26
N TYR A 110 0.85 17.45 8.89
CA TYR A 110 0.39 16.30 8.10
C TYR A 110 0.48 16.56 6.59
N PHE A 111 0.26 17.80 6.12
CA PHE A 111 0.10 18.11 4.69
C PHE A 111 1.37 18.12 3.83
N PRO A 112 2.58 17.85 4.33
CA PRO A 112 3.66 17.37 3.46
C PRO A 112 3.51 15.83 3.30
N PRO A 113 2.62 15.30 2.42
CA PRO A 113 2.44 13.85 2.32
C PRO A 113 3.73 13.19 1.87
N PHE A 114 3.91 11.92 2.24
CA PHE A 114 5.01 11.15 1.68
C PHE A 114 4.74 10.82 0.21
N GLU A 115 5.78 10.91 -0.62
CA GLU A 115 5.73 10.50 -2.03
C GLU A 115 5.84 8.97 -2.18
N HIS A 116 5.07 8.22 -1.40
CA HIS A 116 5.09 6.76 -1.44
C HIS A 116 4.26 6.22 -2.63
N ILE A 117 4.60 6.62 -3.85
CA ILE A 117 3.96 6.19 -5.11
C ILE A 117 4.52 4.87 -5.64
N LEU A 118 5.73 4.51 -5.19
CA LEU A 118 6.40 3.30 -5.64
C LEU A 118 5.62 2.06 -5.18
N GLY A 119 5.60 1.03 -6.03
CA GLY A 119 4.95 -0.24 -5.75
C GLY A 119 5.63 -1.06 -4.65
N GLY A 120 5.43 -2.38 -4.65
CA GLY A 120 6.11 -3.30 -3.73
C GLY A 120 5.43 -3.48 -2.36
N ARG A 121 4.61 -2.50 -1.92
CA ARG A 121 3.81 -2.56 -0.69
C ARG A 121 2.43 -1.94 -0.90
N ASP A 122 1.52 -2.22 0.05
CA ASP A 122 0.15 -1.68 0.10
C ASP A 122 0.00 -0.17 -0.22
N PRO A 123 0.86 0.75 0.27
CA PRO A 123 0.72 2.19 -0.02
C PRO A 123 0.77 2.52 -1.51
N GLY A 124 1.75 1.96 -2.23
CA GLY A 124 1.90 2.13 -3.67
C GLY A 124 0.70 1.57 -4.43
N ILE A 125 0.16 0.43 -3.98
CA ILE A 125 -1.05 -0.15 -4.57
C ILE A 125 -2.21 0.83 -4.43
N TYR A 126 -2.47 1.34 -3.22
CA TYR A 126 -3.60 2.25 -3.00
C TYR A 126 -3.52 3.53 -3.84
N ILE A 127 -2.32 4.13 -3.89
CA ILE A 127 -2.07 5.37 -4.64
C ILE A 127 -2.27 5.14 -6.14
N ASN A 128 -1.63 4.12 -6.70
CA ASN A 128 -1.72 3.83 -8.13
C ASN A 128 -3.13 3.40 -8.54
N THR A 129 -3.88 2.68 -7.68
CA THR A 129 -5.31 2.43 -7.94
C THR A 129 -6.14 3.70 -7.96
N GLY A 130 -5.79 4.70 -7.14
CA GLY A 130 -6.40 6.02 -7.21
C GLY A 130 -6.09 6.74 -8.52
N PHE A 131 -4.85 6.68 -8.98
CA PHE A 131 -4.44 7.27 -10.28
C PHE A 131 -5.10 6.59 -11.47
N HIS A 132 -5.17 5.24 -11.46
CA HIS A 132 -5.96 4.45 -12.40
C HIS A 132 -7.42 4.93 -12.46
N LEU A 133 -8.08 5.02 -11.30
CA LEU A 133 -9.46 5.51 -11.21
C LEU A 133 -9.64 6.92 -11.77
N ALA A 134 -8.68 7.80 -11.53
CA ALA A 134 -8.74 9.17 -12.04
C ALA A 134 -8.65 9.25 -13.56
N ARG A 135 -7.98 8.29 -14.20
CA ARG A 135 -7.82 8.20 -15.66
C ARG A 135 -8.94 7.42 -16.33
N GLU A 136 -9.20 6.22 -15.84
CA GLU A 136 -10.04 5.23 -16.53
C GLU A 136 -11.47 5.12 -15.94
N GLY A 137 -11.69 5.61 -14.73
CA GLY A 137 -13.02 5.63 -14.10
C GLY A 137 -13.60 4.26 -13.73
N ASN A 138 -12.79 3.21 -13.74
CA ASN A 138 -13.18 1.83 -13.44
C ASN A 138 -12.19 1.15 -12.47
N LEU A 139 -12.68 0.18 -11.67
CA LEU A 139 -11.81 -0.63 -10.80
C LEU A 139 -11.32 -1.91 -11.49
N THR A 140 -12.17 -2.50 -12.32
CA THR A 140 -11.85 -3.72 -13.05
C THR A 140 -11.88 -3.39 -14.53
N PHE A 141 -10.81 -3.74 -15.23
CA PHE A 141 -10.60 -3.42 -16.64
C PHE A 141 -9.99 -4.59 -17.37
N THR A 142 -10.09 -4.57 -18.70
CA THR A 142 -9.35 -5.45 -19.59
C THR A 142 -8.10 -4.72 -20.03
N ASP A 143 -6.93 -5.30 -19.79
CA ASP A 143 -5.64 -4.71 -20.17
C ASP A 143 -5.32 -5.06 -21.64
N PRO A 144 -5.35 -4.08 -22.57
CA PRO A 144 -5.12 -4.34 -23.99
C PRO A 144 -3.71 -4.86 -24.29
N LEU A 145 -2.73 -4.54 -23.44
CA LEU A 145 -1.37 -5.03 -23.60
C LEU A 145 -1.32 -6.55 -23.36
N ILE A 146 -2.05 -7.05 -22.37
CA ILE A 146 -2.14 -8.49 -22.11
C ILE A 146 -2.89 -9.19 -23.24
N GLU A 147 -3.98 -8.60 -23.72
CA GLU A 147 -4.78 -9.14 -24.82
C GLU A 147 -3.94 -9.27 -26.12
N SER A 148 -2.94 -8.41 -26.30
CA SER A 148 -2.02 -8.48 -27.44
C SER A 148 -0.93 -9.55 -27.34
N ILE A 149 -0.82 -10.28 -26.22
CA ILE A 149 0.20 -11.32 -26.04
C ILE A 149 -0.34 -12.65 -26.59
N PRO A 150 0.34 -13.26 -27.58
CA PRO A 150 0.01 -14.59 -28.07
C PRO A 150 0.00 -15.65 -26.96
N GLN A 151 -0.83 -16.68 -27.11
CA GLN A 151 -1.02 -17.68 -26.06
C GLN A 151 0.27 -18.46 -25.76
N GLU A 152 1.07 -18.74 -26.79
CA GLU A 152 2.38 -19.38 -26.72
C GLU A 152 3.39 -18.59 -25.87
N ASP A 153 3.22 -17.27 -25.78
CA ASP A 153 4.14 -16.36 -25.10
C ASP A 153 3.69 -15.99 -23.69
N TRP A 154 2.52 -16.45 -23.23
CA TRP A 154 2.04 -16.17 -21.87
C TRP A 154 3.04 -16.60 -20.79
N ALA A 155 3.81 -17.67 -21.03
CA ALA A 155 4.82 -18.15 -20.08
C ALA A 155 5.98 -17.17 -19.87
N LEU A 156 6.18 -16.19 -20.76
CA LEU A 156 7.16 -15.12 -20.59
C LEU A 156 6.78 -14.19 -19.44
N PHE A 157 5.48 -13.89 -19.26
CA PHE A 157 4.98 -12.85 -18.36
C PHE A 157 4.08 -13.37 -17.24
N PHE A 158 3.53 -14.58 -17.38
CA PHE A 158 2.60 -15.16 -16.43
C PHE A 158 2.97 -16.59 -16.06
N ARG A 159 2.51 -16.99 -14.89
CA ARG A 159 2.49 -18.39 -14.48
C ARG A 159 1.36 -19.11 -15.24
N VAL A 160 1.65 -20.17 -16.02
CA VAL A 160 0.67 -20.82 -16.93
C VAL A 160 0.44 -22.32 -16.60
N ASP A 161 0.68 -22.77 -15.38
CA ASP A 161 0.34 -24.14 -14.96
C ASP A 161 -1.18 -24.31 -14.78
N LYS A 162 -1.70 -25.46 -15.24
CA LYS A 162 -3.13 -25.80 -15.25
C LYS A 162 -3.79 -25.87 -13.86
N GLU A 163 -2.99 -25.84 -12.79
CA GLU A 163 -3.47 -25.95 -11.41
C GLU A 163 -3.67 -24.58 -10.72
N VAL A 164 -3.34 -23.47 -11.40
CA VAL A 164 -3.50 -22.13 -10.84
C VAL A 164 -4.97 -21.72 -10.95
N PRO A 165 -5.68 -21.50 -9.82
CA PRO A 165 -7.06 -21.05 -9.87
C PRO A 165 -7.16 -19.63 -10.48
N ASP A 166 -8.29 -19.32 -11.10
CA ASP A 166 -8.62 -17.96 -11.53
C ASP A 166 -8.28 -16.95 -10.44
N TRP A 167 -7.76 -15.78 -10.85
CA TRP A 167 -7.34 -14.68 -9.96
C TRP A 167 -6.10 -14.95 -9.11
N SER A 168 -5.39 -16.04 -9.37
CA SER A 168 -4.09 -16.33 -8.74
C SER A 168 -2.90 -15.89 -9.61
N HIS A 169 -3.15 -15.34 -10.80
CA HIS A 169 -2.14 -14.67 -11.62
C HIS A 169 -1.93 -13.24 -11.13
N PHE A 170 -0.70 -12.73 -11.28
CA PHE A 170 -0.35 -11.36 -10.95
C PHE A 170 -0.10 -10.57 -12.21
N ARG A 171 -0.77 -9.43 -12.35
CA ARG A 171 -0.42 -8.42 -13.35
C ARG A 171 0.78 -7.59 -12.88
N PHE A 172 0.72 -7.16 -11.62
CA PHE A 172 1.78 -6.53 -10.85
C PHE A 172 1.64 -6.99 -9.40
N GLN A 173 2.63 -6.70 -8.56
CA GLN A 173 2.46 -6.90 -7.13
C GLN A 173 1.29 -6.04 -6.61
N GLY A 174 0.20 -6.71 -6.23
CA GLY A 174 -1.03 -6.05 -5.77
C GLY A 174 -2.08 -5.78 -6.84
N TYR A 175 -1.90 -6.25 -8.07
CA TYR A 175 -2.93 -6.23 -9.11
C TYR A 175 -3.17 -7.68 -9.56
N ALA A 176 -4.36 -8.21 -9.28
CA ALA A 176 -4.73 -9.56 -9.71
C ALA A 176 -5.07 -9.56 -11.19
N LEU A 177 -4.61 -10.59 -11.88
CA LEU A 177 -5.06 -10.94 -13.22
C LEU A 177 -5.96 -12.18 -13.10
N GLU A 178 -7.18 -12.10 -13.63
CA GLU A 178 -8.14 -13.22 -13.62
C GLU A 178 -7.54 -14.42 -14.36
N SER A 179 -7.24 -14.22 -15.63
CA SER A 179 -6.41 -15.10 -16.46
C SER A 179 -5.80 -14.29 -17.60
N PRO A 180 -4.70 -14.74 -18.22
CA PRO A 180 -4.19 -14.13 -19.44
C PRO A 180 -5.23 -14.10 -20.58
N ALA A 181 -6.10 -15.12 -20.64
CA ALA A 181 -7.14 -15.23 -21.68
C ALA A 181 -8.22 -14.15 -21.60
N THR A 182 -8.62 -13.73 -20.39
CA THR A 182 -9.62 -12.67 -20.22
C THR A 182 -8.98 -11.28 -20.15
N ALA A 183 -7.66 -11.21 -19.96
CA ALA A 183 -6.89 -9.99 -19.72
C ALA A 183 -7.49 -9.09 -18.62
N ARG A 184 -8.33 -9.66 -17.74
CA ARG A 184 -9.12 -8.88 -16.77
C ARG A 184 -8.32 -8.67 -15.50
N VAL A 185 -8.03 -7.40 -15.21
CA VAL A 185 -7.20 -6.96 -14.09
C VAL A 185 -8.07 -6.32 -13.01
N THR A 186 -7.77 -6.60 -11.74
CA THR A 186 -8.39 -5.93 -10.59
C THR A 186 -7.36 -5.65 -9.51
N PRO A 187 -7.25 -4.41 -9.01
CA PRO A 187 -6.38 -4.09 -7.89
C PRO A 187 -6.72 -4.87 -6.62
N HIS A 188 -5.71 -5.20 -5.82
CA HIS A 188 -5.89 -5.81 -4.51
C HIS A 188 -6.30 -4.79 -3.44
N GLY A 189 -6.97 -5.30 -2.42
CA GLY A 189 -7.45 -4.51 -1.29
C GLY A 189 -8.92 -4.13 -1.43
N LEU A 190 -9.38 -3.26 -0.53
CA LEU A 190 -10.70 -2.65 -0.61
C LEU A 190 -10.56 -1.19 -1.02
N HIS A 191 -11.51 -0.72 -1.81
CA HIS A 191 -11.27 0.40 -2.73
C HIS A 191 -11.81 1.75 -2.26
N LEU A 192 -12.42 1.86 -1.07
CA LEU A 192 -12.94 3.14 -0.58
C LEU A 192 -11.85 4.20 -0.43
N TYR A 193 -10.67 3.82 0.05
CA TYR A 193 -9.54 4.74 0.19
C TYR A 193 -8.99 5.20 -1.17
N SER A 194 -8.74 4.26 -2.08
CA SER A 194 -8.29 4.58 -3.45
C SER A 194 -9.31 5.41 -4.23
N THR A 195 -10.61 5.25 -3.97
CA THR A 195 -11.66 6.12 -4.55
C THR A 195 -11.44 7.58 -4.15
N TRP A 196 -11.02 7.85 -2.92
CA TRP A 196 -10.73 9.22 -2.47
C TRP A 196 -9.44 9.78 -3.06
N ILE A 197 -8.41 8.95 -3.21
CA ILE A 197 -7.18 9.31 -3.92
C ILE A 197 -7.54 9.70 -5.37
N GLY A 198 -8.31 8.86 -6.07
CA GLY A 198 -8.76 9.13 -7.43
C GLY A 198 -9.67 10.35 -7.54
N THR A 199 -10.51 10.61 -6.53
CA THR A 199 -11.36 11.82 -6.49
C THR A 199 -10.50 13.08 -6.41
N ALA A 200 -9.49 13.11 -5.54
CA ALA A 200 -8.57 14.25 -5.42
C ALA A 200 -7.71 14.42 -6.68
N ALA A 201 -7.22 13.31 -7.24
CA ALA A 201 -6.44 13.30 -8.46
C ALA A 201 -7.24 13.85 -9.67
N ALA A 202 -8.47 13.38 -9.87
CA ALA A 202 -9.33 13.78 -10.99
C ALA A 202 -9.94 15.19 -10.84
N LEU A 203 -10.12 15.71 -9.62
CA LEU A 203 -10.65 17.06 -9.40
C LEU A 203 -9.61 18.17 -9.61
N PHE A 204 -8.34 17.89 -9.31
CA PHE A 204 -7.30 18.91 -9.26
C PHE A 204 -6.14 18.59 -10.22
N GLN A 205 -5.36 17.56 -9.91
CA GLN A 205 -4.22 17.06 -10.69
C GLN A 205 -3.76 15.74 -10.07
N MET A 206 -3.03 14.91 -10.81
CA MET A 206 -2.69 13.55 -10.36
C MET A 206 -2.00 13.52 -8.99
N LYS A 207 -0.97 14.35 -8.77
CA LYS A 207 -0.27 14.45 -7.48
C LYS A 207 -1.15 14.86 -6.29
N SER A 208 -2.31 15.49 -6.53
CA SER A 208 -3.25 15.82 -5.45
C SER A 208 -3.81 14.58 -4.75
N GLY A 209 -3.74 13.40 -5.37
CA GLY A 209 -4.11 12.13 -4.75
C GLY A 209 -3.34 11.83 -3.45
N LEU A 210 -2.07 12.27 -3.34
CA LEU A 210 -1.25 12.09 -2.13
C LEU A 210 -1.82 12.82 -0.91
N TYR A 211 -2.58 13.90 -1.11
CA TYR A 211 -3.17 14.69 -0.03
C TYR A 211 -4.43 14.06 0.58
N ALA A 212 -4.93 12.95 0.03
CA ALA A 212 -6.05 12.21 0.62
C ALA A 212 -5.69 11.72 2.04
N THR A 213 -4.49 11.17 2.25
CA THR A 213 -4.05 10.66 3.56
C THR A 213 -4.05 11.73 4.65
N PRO A 214 -3.34 12.87 4.49
CA PRO A 214 -3.30 13.87 5.55
C PRO A 214 -4.66 14.52 5.80
N PHE A 215 -5.47 14.67 4.75
CA PHE A 215 -6.83 15.16 4.88
C PHE A 215 -7.70 14.22 5.75
N PHE A 216 -7.66 12.91 5.51
CA PHE A 216 -8.43 11.96 6.32
C PHE A 216 -7.87 11.81 7.75
N SER A 217 -6.56 11.90 7.95
CA SER A 217 -5.98 11.96 9.30
C SER A 217 -6.40 13.19 10.09
N MET A 218 -6.42 14.36 9.44
CA MET A 218 -6.92 15.60 10.03
C MET A 218 -8.40 15.46 10.42
N MET A 219 -9.23 14.94 9.50
CA MET A 219 -10.64 14.69 9.77
C MET A 219 -10.84 13.64 10.87
N GLY A 220 -10.01 12.60 10.94
CA GLY A 220 -10.01 11.60 12.01
C GLY A 220 -9.69 12.19 13.37
N ALA A 221 -8.64 13.02 13.47
CA ALA A 221 -8.26 13.69 14.71
C ALA A 221 -9.34 14.67 15.20
N LEU A 222 -9.91 15.48 14.30
CA LEU A 222 -10.99 16.40 14.65
C LEU A 222 -12.28 15.66 15.04
N GLY A 223 -12.65 14.62 14.29
CA GLY A 223 -13.79 13.78 14.63
C GLY A 223 -13.63 13.13 16.00
N PHE A 224 -12.42 12.66 16.31
CA PHE A 224 -12.09 12.08 17.59
C PHE A 224 -12.22 13.12 18.71
N PHE A 225 -11.69 14.34 18.52
CA PHE A 225 -11.88 15.45 19.46
C PHE A 225 -13.36 15.71 19.75
N PHE A 226 -14.21 15.86 18.73
CA PHE A 226 -15.64 16.11 18.94
C PHE A 226 -16.36 14.92 19.60
N ALA A 227 -16.03 13.69 19.22
CA ALA A 227 -16.58 12.49 19.85
C ALA A 227 -16.19 12.43 21.34
N MET A 228 -14.92 12.67 21.68
CA MET A 228 -14.46 12.71 23.07
C MET A 228 -15.09 13.86 23.86
N LYS A 229 -15.29 15.02 23.23
CA LYS A 229 -15.97 16.18 23.86
C LYS A 229 -17.37 15.79 24.31
N ARG A 230 -18.12 15.09 23.47
CA ARG A 230 -19.47 14.63 23.79
C ARG A 230 -19.48 13.48 24.81
N LEU A 231 -18.56 12.52 24.68
CA LEU A 231 -18.49 11.35 25.56
C LEU A 231 -17.94 11.64 26.95
N PHE A 232 -16.96 12.54 27.08
CA PHE A 232 -16.17 12.73 28.31
C PHE A 232 -16.02 14.21 28.74
N GLY A 233 -16.41 15.16 27.90
CA GLY A 233 -16.28 16.60 28.17
C GLY A 233 -15.06 17.23 27.51
N LEU A 234 -15.03 18.57 27.50
CA LEU A 234 -14.03 19.35 26.76
C LEU A 234 -12.59 19.14 27.26
N GLU A 235 -12.39 18.99 28.57
CA GLU A 235 -11.03 18.82 29.13
C GLU A 235 -10.39 17.49 28.68
N VAL A 236 -11.12 16.38 28.76
CA VAL A 236 -10.66 15.08 28.27
C VAL A 236 -10.41 15.14 26.76
N ALA A 237 -11.31 15.79 26.01
CA ALA A 237 -11.17 15.95 24.57
C ALA A 237 -9.94 16.78 24.19
N ALA A 238 -9.64 17.86 24.92
CA ALA A 238 -8.49 18.70 24.65
C ALA A 238 -7.18 17.92 24.82
N TRP A 239 -7.02 17.18 25.93
CA TRP A 239 -5.84 16.34 26.13
C TRP A 239 -5.78 15.19 25.13
N ALA A 240 -6.89 14.49 24.89
CA ALA A 240 -6.92 13.36 23.96
C ALA A 240 -6.62 13.80 22.51
N GLY A 241 -7.21 14.91 22.08
CA GLY A 241 -6.95 15.51 20.78
C GLY A 241 -5.50 15.98 20.63
N ALA A 242 -4.96 16.66 21.64
CA ALA A 242 -3.57 17.13 21.65
C ALA A 242 -2.60 15.96 21.58
N PHE A 243 -2.73 14.98 22.48
CA PHE A 243 -1.87 13.79 22.48
C PHE A 243 -1.95 13.02 21.17
N LEU A 244 -3.15 12.76 20.64
CA LEU A 244 -3.30 12.03 19.38
C LEU A 244 -2.63 12.78 18.23
N THR A 245 -2.83 14.09 18.14
CA THR A 245 -2.35 14.90 17.02
C THR A 245 -0.83 15.03 17.00
N VAL A 246 -0.17 15.05 18.17
CA VAL A 246 1.30 15.14 18.25
C VAL A 246 1.98 13.77 18.30
N PHE A 247 1.23 12.67 18.34
CA PHE A 247 1.79 11.34 18.54
C PHE A 247 2.56 10.87 17.31
N GLN A 248 3.79 10.39 17.48
CA GLN A 248 4.67 10.04 16.35
C GLN A 248 4.05 8.99 15.39
N ILE A 249 3.33 7.99 15.91
CA ILE A 249 2.63 7.00 15.07
C ILE A 249 1.52 7.67 14.25
N GLN A 250 0.76 8.60 14.85
CA GLN A 250 -0.28 9.33 14.14
C GLN A 250 0.32 10.24 13.05
N ILE A 251 1.39 10.98 13.37
CA ILE A 251 2.08 11.85 12.41
C ILE A 251 2.60 11.04 11.22
N TRP A 252 3.25 9.91 11.48
CA TRP A 252 3.73 9.00 10.43
C TRP A 252 2.60 8.57 9.50
N PHE A 253 1.52 8.01 10.05
CA PHE A 253 0.39 7.52 9.26
C PHE A 253 -0.50 8.63 8.70
N ALA A 254 -0.33 9.89 9.13
CA ALA A 254 -0.95 11.03 8.46
C ALA A 254 -0.28 11.40 7.15
N ARG A 255 1.00 11.05 6.97
CA ARG A 255 1.79 11.33 5.76
C ARG A 255 1.95 10.08 4.88
N PHE A 256 1.96 8.89 5.48
CA PHE A 256 2.12 7.60 4.80
C PHE A 256 0.79 7.05 4.25
N PRO A 257 0.64 6.80 2.94
CA PRO A 257 -0.62 6.35 2.34
C PRO A 257 -1.15 5.04 2.94
N ASN A 258 -2.33 5.09 3.54
CA ASN A 258 -2.94 3.94 4.24
C ASN A 258 -4.46 4.11 4.35
N SER A 259 -5.20 2.99 4.43
CA SER A 259 -6.66 3.05 4.61
C SER A 259 -7.09 3.15 6.06
N GLU A 260 -6.17 2.95 7.01
CA GLU A 260 -6.41 3.07 8.46
C GLU A 260 -6.88 4.46 8.87
N VAL A 261 -6.38 5.53 8.26
CA VAL A 261 -6.81 6.90 8.55
C VAL A 261 -8.24 7.18 8.10
N VAL A 262 -8.69 6.56 6.99
CA VAL A 262 -10.10 6.61 6.57
C VAL A 262 -10.98 5.89 7.59
N VAL A 263 -10.54 4.74 8.09
CA VAL A 263 -11.27 4.01 9.15
C VAL A 263 -11.32 4.81 10.44
N GLN A 264 -10.23 5.47 10.83
CA GLN A 264 -10.17 6.35 12.00
C GLN A 264 -11.22 7.47 11.88
N PHE A 265 -11.27 8.14 10.73
CA PHE A 265 -12.26 9.17 10.41
C PHE A 265 -13.71 8.64 10.47
N LEU A 266 -13.99 7.53 9.81
CA LEU A 266 -15.33 6.93 9.76
C LEU A 266 -15.79 6.49 11.15
N TYR A 267 -14.91 5.85 11.92
CA TYR A 267 -15.18 5.43 13.28
C TYR A 267 -15.43 6.62 14.21
N ALA A 268 -14.58 7.66 14.16
CA ALA A 268 -14.75 8.84 14.99
C ALA A 268 -16.04 9.60 14.66
N THR A 269 -16.39 9.72 13.38
CA THR A 269 -17.66 10.29 12.91
C THR A 269 -18.85 9.46 13.38
N SER A 270 -18.76 8.13 13.27
CA SER A 270 -19.77 7.21 13.80
C SER A 270 -19.95 7.39 15.30
N LEU A 271 -18.88 7.50 16.10
CA LEU A 271 -18.97 7.69 17.55
C LEU A 271 -19.70 8.99 17.92
N LEU A 272 -19.39 10.09 17.24
CA LEU A 272 -20.05 11.38 17.48
C LEU A 272 -21.56 11.30 17.17
N LEU A 273 -21.93 10.71 16.03
CA LEU A 273 -23.32 10.55 15.65
C LEU A 273 -24.05 9.51 16.53
N PHE A 274 -23.36 8.45 16.94
CA PHE A 274 -23.86 7.45 17.87
C PHE A 274 -24.17 8.07 19.24
N TYR A 275 -23.36 9.00 19.72
CA TYR A 275 -23.66 9.76 20.94
C TYR A 275 -25.00 10.51 20.79
N PHE A 276 -25.25 11.17 19.65
CA PHE A 276 -26.53 11.85 19.41
C PHE A 276 -27.71 10.88 19.24
N MET A 277 -27.47 9.69 18.67
CA MET A 277 -28.47 8.62 18.64
C MET A 277 -28.86 8.21 20.07
N GLU A 278 -27.88 7.93 20.93
CA GLU A 278 -28.12 7.41 22.28
C GLU A 278 -28.69 8.48 23.22
N GLU A 279 -28.05 9.65 23.32
CA GLU A 279 -28.40 10.70 24.29
C GLU A 279 -29.55 11.59 23.82
N LYS A 280 -29.72 11.78 22.51
CA LYS A 280 -30.78 12.64 21.94
C LYS A 280 -31.88 11.85 21.23
N ARG A 281 -31.81 10.51 21.23
CA ARG A 281 -32.79 9.62 20.59
C ARG A 281 -33.02 9.94 19.11
N SER A 282 -32.00 10.45 18.41
CA SER A 282 -32.11 10.85 17.00
C SER A 282 -31.92 9.64 16.08
N ALA A 283 -33.00 9.23 15.41
CA ALA A 283 -32.92 8.14 14.44
C ALA A 283 -32.10 8.50 13.19
N LEU A 284 -32.11 9.76 12.78
CA LEU A 284 -31.25 10.23 11.68
C LEU A 284 -29.77 10.12 12.05
N ALA A 285 -29.39 10.51 13.27
CA ALA A 285 -28.03 10.34 13.75
C ALA A 285 -27.67 8.86 13.85
N GLY A 286 -28.61 8.00 14.28
CA GLY A 286 -28.45 6.55 14.26
C GLY A 286 -28.14 6.02 12.86
N ALA A 287 -28.99 6.35 11.86
CA ALA A 287 -28.79 5.93 10.48
C ALA A 287 -27.42 6.35 9.93
N PHE A 288 -27.03 7.62 10.07
CA PHE A 288 -25.74 8.09 9.57
C PHE A 288 -24.55 7.54 10.36
N ALA A 289 -24.69 7.30 11.68
CA ALA A 289 -23.67 6.59 12.44
C ALA A 289 -23.48 5.16 11.91
N GLY A 290 -24.59 4.46 11.63
CA GLY A 290 -24.58 3.14 11.00
C GLY A 290 -23.92 3.13 9.62
N VAL A 291 -24.26 4.09 8.75
CA VAL A 291 -23.64 4.24 7.42
C VAL A 291 -22.14 4.53 7.55
N ALA A 292 -21.73 5.43 8.44
CA ALA A 292 -20.32 5.75 8.67
C ALA A 292 -19.53 4.52 9.17
N LEU A 293 -20.06 3.80 10.17
CA LEU A 293 -19.41 2.58 10.67
C LEU A 293 -19.42 1.45 9.62
N GLY A 294 -20.52 1.27 8.90
CA GLY A 294 -20.62 0.27 7.83
C GLY A 294 -19.64 0.55 6.69
N SER A 295 -19.38 1.82 6.39
CA SER A 295 -18.39 2.22 5.37
C SER A 295 -16.96 1.79 5.72
N THR A 296 -16.66 1.52 6.99
CA THR A 296 -15.36 0.96 7.37
C THR A 296 -15.11 -0.42 6.74
N LEU A 297 -16.17 -1.19 6.48
CA LEU A 297 -16.09 -2.50 5.82
C LEU A 297 -15.66 -2.38 4.36
N LEU A 298 -15.91 -1.24 3.71
CA LEU A 298 -15.47 -0.96 2.33
C LEU A 298 -14.02 -0.44 2.25
N ALA A 299 -13.42 -0.12 3.41
CA ALA A 299 -12.03 0.33 3.50
C ALA A 299 -11.08 -0.81 3.89
N ARG A 300 -11.50 -1.69 4.82
CA ARG A 300 -10.65 -2.79 5.32
C ARG A 300 -11.45 -4.00 5.78
N MET A 301 -10.96 -5.19 5.47
CA MET A 301 -11.60 -6.46 5.79
C MET A 301 -11.64 -6.75 7.31
N GLU A 302 -10.60 -6.39 8.07
CA GLU A 302 -10.57 -6.62 9.52
C GLU A 302 -11.64 -5.82 10.29
N ASN A 303 -12.27 -4.82 9.67
CA ASN A 303 -13.31 -4.03 10.31
C ASN A 303 -14.59 -4.84 10.53
N VAL A 304 -14.68 -6.06 10.01
CA VAL A 304 -15.66 -7.06 10.46
C VAL A 304 -15.65 -7.25 11.98
N LEU A 305 -14.52 -6.95 12.65
CA LEU A 305 -14.41 -6.95 14.12
C LEU A 305 -15.39 -5.99 14.80
N PHE A 306 -15.87 -4.93 14.14
CA PHE A 306 -16.93 -4.07 14.68
C PHE A 306 -18.25 -4.84 14.92
N LEU A 307 -18.48 -5.99 14.28
CA LEU A 307 -19.65 -6.81 14.56
C LEU A 307 -19.70 -7.31 16.01
N VAL A 308 -18.55 -7.55 16.65
CA VAL A 308 -18.51 -8.00 18.05
C VAL A 308 -19.11 -6.96 19.00
N PRO A 309 -18.61 -5.70 19.08
CA PRO A 309 -19.21 -4.69 19.94
C PRO A 309 -20.64 -4.32 19.53
N LEU A 310 -20.99 -4.43 18.24
CA LEU A 310 -22.38 -4.24 17.79
C LEU A 310 -23.32 -5.31 18.36
N VAL A 311 -22.97 -6.59 18.22
CA VAL A 311 -23.76 -7.71 18.76
C VAL A 311 -23.85 -7.60 20.28
N LEU A 312 -22.74 -7.28 20.97
CA LEU A 312 -22.74 -7.11 22.42
C LEU A 312 -23.60 -5.93 22.88
N PHE A 313 -23.45 -4.75 22.25
CA PHE A 313 -24.18 -3.54 22.64
C PHE A 313 -25.67 -3.62 22.31
N PHE A 314 -26.02 -3.98 21.07
CA PHE A 314 -27.42 -4.06 20.63
C PHE A 314 -28.11 -5.31 21.19
N GLY A 315 -27.39 -6.41 21.40
CA GLY A 315 -27.89 -7.57 22.15
C GLY A 315 -28.20 -7.21 23.59
N TRP A 316 -27.33 -6.44 24.26
CA TRP A 316 -27.60 -5.91 25.60
C TRP A 316 -28.80 -4.95 25.64
N LYS A 317 -28.96 -4.08 24.63
CA LYS A 317 -30.15 -3.23 24.48
C LYS A 317 -31.42 -4.04 24.21
N ARG A 318 -31.33 -5.10 23.40
CA ARG A 318 -32.43 -6.04 23.10
C ARG A 318 -32.89 -6.76 24.35
N LEU A 319 -31.96 -7.31 25.13
CA LEU A 319 -32.20 -7.94 26.44
C LEU A 319 -32.97 -7.01 27.39
N ARG A 320 -32.70 -5.70 27.32
CA ARG A 320 -33.36 -4.68 28.14
C ARG A 320 -34.63 -4.08 27.53
N ARG A 321 -35.04 -4.56 26.35
CA ARG A 321 -36.16 -3.98 25.58
C ARG A 321 -36.00 -2.48 25.31
N GLU A 322 -34.75 -2.03 25.17
CA GLU A 322 -34.37 -0.64 24.91
C GLU A 322 -34.16 -0.35 23.41
N LEU A 323 -34.36 -1.34 22.53
CA LEU A 323 -34.32 -1.11 21.08
C LEU A 323 -35.52 -0.28 20.64
N GLY A 324 -35.27 0.89 20.06
CA GLY A 324 -36.28 1.72 19.42
C GLY A 324 -35.91 2.08 17.99
N ALA A 325 -36.65 3.05 17.44
CA ALA A 325 -36.39 3.57 16.09
C ALA A 325 -34.93 4.05 15.87
N PRO A 326 -34.25 4.70 16.84
CA PRO A 326 -32.86 5.12 16.63
C PRO A 326 -31.88 3.97 16.47
N GLU A 327 -32.00 2.93 17.30
CA GLU A 327 -31.17 1.72 17.21
C GLU A 327 -31.44 0.95 15.91
N LEU A 328 -32.71 0.82 15.51
CA LEU A 328 -33.07 0.17 14.26
C LEU A 328 -32.57 0.96 13.05
N ALA A 329 -32.60 2.30 13.11
CA ALA A 329 -32.05 3.16 12.07
C ALA A 329 -30.53 2.97 11.94
N PHE A 330 -29.81 2.86 13.07
CA PHE A 330 -28.39 2.51 13.07
C PHE A 330 -28.12 1.16 12.40
N LEU A 331 -28.82 0.11 12.84
CA LEU A 331 -28.65 -1.23 12.30
C LEU A 331 -29.01 -1.29 10.81
N GLY A 332 -30.05 -0.56 10.39
CA GLY A 332 -30.43 -0.42 8.98
C GLY A 332 -29.38 0.30 8.15
N GLY A 333 -28.84 1.42 8.64
CA GLY A 333 -27.76 2.15 7.97
C GLY A 333 -26.48 1.33 7.85
N PHE A 334 -26.09 0.64 8.92
CA PHE A 334 -24.96 -0.29 8.92
C PHE A 334 -25.20 -1.46 7.97
N GLY A 335 -26.36 -2.11 8.05
CA GLY A 335 -26.73 -3.27 7.23
C GLY A 335 -26.77 -2.96 5.74
N LEU A 336 -27.23 -1.76 5.36
CA LEU A 336 -27.26 -1.31 3.97
C LEU A 336 -25.85 -1.22 3.37
N VAL A 337 -24.91 -0.60 4.09
CA VAL A 337 -23.53 -0.47 3.61
C VAL A 337 -22.79 -1.80 3.72
N ALA A 338 -23.07 -2.61 4.75
CA ALA A 338 -22.52 -3.96 4.87
C ALA A 338 -22.97 -4.86 3.71
N LEU A 339 -24.22 -4.75 3.25
CA LEU A 339 -24.68 -5.45 2.05
C LEU A 339 -23.88 -4.99 0.83
N HIS A 340 -23.67 -3.68 0.65
CA HIS A 340 -22.80 -3.18 -0.42
C HIS A 340 -21.38 -3.73 -0.31
N ALA A 341 -20.79 -3.80 0.89
CA ALA A 341 -19.47 -4.38 1.10
C ALA A 341 -19.42 -5.86 0.70
N ILE A 342 -20.42 -6.66 1.05
CA ILE A 342 -20.52 -8.07 0.63
C ILE A 342 -20.58 -8.19 -0.90
N LEU A 343 -21.38 -7.34 -1.56
CA LEU A 343 -21.50 -7.33 -3.02
C LEU A 343 -20.17 -6.92 -3.66
N HIS A 344 -19.55 -5.85 -3.17
CA HIS A 344 -18.25 -5.36 -3.64
C HIS A 344 -17.16 -6.43 -3.47
N ASP A 345 -17.10 -7.08 -2.32
CA ASP A 345 -16.16 -8.16 -2.02
C ASP A 345 -16.36 -9.37 -2.92
N ARG A 346 -17.60 -9.71 -3.27
CA ARG A 346 -17.91 -10.88 -4.08
C ARG A 346 -17.65 -10.67 -5.58
N PHE A 347 -17.95 -9.48 -6.09
CA PHE A 347 -17.96 -9.20 -7.53
C PHE A 347 -16.74 -8.42 -8.02
N ILE A 348 -16.04 -7.71 -7.12
CA ILE A 348 -14.89 -6.88 -7.46
C ILE A 348 -13.67 -7.35 -6.67
N ALA A 349 -13.68 -7.24 -5.33
CA ALA A 349 -12.51 -7.52 -4.50
C ALA A 349 -12.29 -9.02 -4.17
N TRP A 350 -12.96 -9.94 -4.88
CA TRP A 350 -12.86 -11.37 -4.64
C TRP A 350 -11.42 -11.93 -4.71
N PRO A 351 -10.55 -11.49 -5.65
CA PRO A 351 -9.15 -11.92 -5.69
C PRO A 351 -8.43 -11.67 -4.36
N TYR A 352 -8.63 -10.47 -3.82
CA TYR A 352 -8.06 -10.08 -2.54
C TYR A 352 -8.70 -10.87 -1.39
N VAL A 353 -10.02 -10.92 -1.30
CA VAL A 353 -10.74 -11.58 -0.19
C VAL A 353 -10.46 -13.09 -0.15
N SER A 354 -10.48 -13.76 -1.31
CA SER A 354 -10.18 -15.19 -1.41
C SER A 354 -8.73 -15.49 -1.02
N SER A 355 -7.77 -14.64 -1.41
CA SER A 355 -6.37 -14.77 -0.99
C SER A 355 -6.18 -14.67 0.53
N VAL A 356 -7.02 -13.87 1.22
CA VAL A 356 -7.00 -13.74 2.68
C VAL A 356 -7.67 -14.95 3.33
N LEU A 357 -8.83 -15.37 2.84
CA LEU A 357 -9.58 -16.52 3.36
C LEU A 357 -8.85 -17.85 3.14
N GLY A 358 -8.09 -17.99 2.05
CA GLY A 358 -7.31 -19.19 1.73
C GLY A 358 -6.08 -19.40 2.63
N ARG A 359 -5.67 -18.40 3.41
CA ARG A 359 -4.53 -18.55 4.34
C ARG A 359 -4.87 -19.57 5.42
N HIS A 360 -3.89 -20.39 5.82
CA HIS A 360 -4.09 -21.53 6.76
C HIS A 360 -4.90 -21.19 8.02
N TYR A 361 -4.78 -19.96 8.55
CA TYR A 361 -5.50 -19.54 9.76
C TYR A 361 -6.94 -19.05 9.53
N TRP A 362 -7.31 -18.68 8.30
CA TRP A 362 -8.69 -18.34 7.92
C TRP A 362 -9.36 -19.44 7.09
N ARG A 363 -8.60 -20.43 6.62
CA ARG A 363 -9.08 -21.50 5.74
C ARG A 363 -10.32 -22.20 6.26
N PHE A 364 -10.35 -22.52 7.56
CA PHE A 364 -11.54 -23.08 8.20
C PHE A 364 -12.78 -22.16 8.05
N LEU A 365 -12.61 -20.85 8.28
CA LEU A 365 -13.69 -19.88 8.13
C LEU A 365 -14.13 -19.74 6.66
N GLY A 366 -13.18 -19.76 5.73
CA GLY A 366 -13.46 -19.70 4.29
C GLY A 366 -14.23 -20.93 3.79
N GLU A 367 -13.74 -22.14 4.09
CA GLU A 367 -14.35 -23.41 3.67
C GLU A 367 -15.70 -23.67 4.35
N ASN A 368 -15.93 -23.13 5.54
CA ASN A 368 -17.14 -23.36 6.34
C ASN A 368 -18.00 -22.10 6.48
N LEU A 369 -17.84 -21.09 5.61
CA LEU A 369 -18.48 -19.78 5.78
C LEU A 369 -20.01 -19.90 5.93
N PHE A 370 -20.65 -20.76 5.14
CA PHE A 370 -22.09 -21.05 5.25
C PHE A 370 -22.47 -21.64 6.62
N LEU A 371 -21.72 -22.62 7.11
CA LEU A 371 -21.95 -23.24 8.42
C LEU A 371 -21.72 -22.24 9.55
N VAL A 372 -20.68 -21.42 9.46
CA VAL A 372 -20.41 -20.37 10.45
C VAL A 372 -21.52 -19.31 10.44
N ALA A 373 -22.01 -18.92 9.26
CA ALA A 373 -23.15 -18.01 9.14
C ALA A 373 -24.43 -18.61 9.75
N LEU A 374 -24.70 -19.90 9.52
CA LEU A 374 -25.83 -20.61 10.13
C LEU A 374 -25.69 -20.73 11.65
N ILE A 375 -24.50 -21.05 12.17
CA ILE A 375 -24.25 -21.10 13.62
C ILE A 375 -24.40 -19.70 14.21
N ALA A 376 -23.87 -18.67 13.58
CA ALA A 376 -24.00 -17.29 14.04
C ALA A 376 -25.48 -16.85 14.06
N ALA A 377 -26.26 -17.19 13.03
CA ALA A 377 -27.69 -16.94 12.98
C ALA A 377 -28.45 -17.73 14.07
N GLY A 378 -28.11 -19.02 14.25
CA GLY A 378 -28.68 -19.87 15.29
C GLY A 378 -28.38 -19.37 16.69
N VAL A 379 -27.15 -18.94 16.95
CA VAL A 379 -26.74 -18.30 18.21
C VAL A 379 -27.46 -16.97 18.40
N ALA A 380 -27.60 -16.15 17.36
CA ALA A 380 -28.35 -14.89 17.44
C ALA A 380 -29.82 -15.13 17.80
N ILE A 381 -30.47 -16.14 17.18
CA ILE A 381 -31.84 -16.54 17.50
C ILE A 381 -31.93 -17.11 18.92
N ALA A 382 -31.00 -17.97 19.33
CA ALA A 382 -30.97 -18.56 20.67
C ALA A 382 -30.77 -17.48 21.74
N VAL A 383 -29.88 -16.51 21.51
CA VAL A 383 -29.68 -15.33 22.36
C VAL A 383 -30.95 -14.48 22.40
N ASP A 384 -31.64 -14.26 21.28
CA ASP A 384 -32.91 -13.51 21.25
C ASP A 384 -34.02 -14.24 22.02
N ARG A 385 -34.13 -15.57 21.91
CA ARG A 385 -35.09 -16.37 22.68
C ARG A 385 -34.75 -16.41 24.17
N LEU A 386 -33.48 -16.62 24.51
CA LEU A 386 -32.99 -16.59 25.90
C LEU A 386 -33.19 -15.20 26.52
N ALA A 387 -32.97 -14.14 25.73
CA ALA A 387 -33.18 -12.76 26.14
C ALA A 387 -34.64 -12.49 26.52
N MET A 388 -35.58 -13.07 25.78
CA MET A 388 -37.01 -12.97 26.08
C MET A 388 -37.43 -13.80 27.30
N ALA A 389 -36.69 -14.87 27.62
CA ALA A 389 -36.99 -15.78 28.72
C ALA A 389 -36.36 -15.38 30.08
N LEU A 390 -35.26 -14.61 30.09
CA LEU A 390 -34.56 -14.24 31.32
C LEU A 390 -35.29 -13.11 32.09
N PRO A 391 -35.52 -13.27 33.42
CA PRO A 391 -36.16 -12.25 34.24
C PRO A 391 -35.27 -11.01 34.42
N ALA A 392 -35.94 -9.85 34.61
CA ALA A 392 -35.28 -8.54 34.70
C ALA A 392 -34.18 -8.45 35.81
N SER A 393 -34.31 -9.27 36.86
CA SER A 393 -33.45 -9.29 38.04
C SER A 393 -32.03 -9.81 37.80
N ILE A 394 -31.81 -10.62 36.75
CA ILE A 394 -30.45 -11.07 36.37
C ILE A 394 -29.62 -9.89 35.85
N TYR A 395 -30.27 -8.86 35.29
CA TYR A 395 -29.61 -7.68 34.73
C TYR A 395 -29.07 -6.72 35.81
N ASP A 396 -29.61 -6.77 37.04
CA ASP A 396 -29.11 -5.99 38.17
C ASP A 396 -27.75 -6.51 38.67
N ARG A 397 -27.48 -7.83 38.53
CA ARG A 397 -26.15 -8.41 38.82
C ARG A 397 -25.07 -7.91 37.87
N VAL A 398 -25.40 -7.71 36.58
CA VAL A 398 -24.50 -7.12 35.57
C VAL A 398 -24.18 -5.66 35.88
N ARG A 399 -25.06 -4.98 36.63
CA ARG A 399 -24.86 -3.60 37.09
C ARG A 399 -24.12 -3.52 38.43
N SER A 400 -23.81 -4.66 39.06
CA SER A 400 -23.14 -4.66 40.36
C SER A 400 -21.78 -3.98 40.24
N GLU A 401 -21.54 -3.04 41.15
CA GLU A 401 -20.24 -2.38 41.27
C GLU A 401 -19.13 -3.42 41.46
N LYS A 402 -19.42 -4.50 42.20
CA LYS A 402 -18.53 -5.66 42.39
C LYS A 402 -18.09 -6.28 41.06
N LEU A 403 -19.01 -6.54 40.11
CA LEU A 403 -18.65 -7.09 38.81
C LEU A 403 -17.80 -6.10 38.01
N ARG A 404 -18.15 -4.82 38.00
CA ARG A 404 -17.36 -3.80 37.28
C ARG A 404 -15.95 -3.66 37.83
N VAL A 405 -15.80 -3.67 39.16
CA VAL A 405 -14.51 -3.68 39.84
C VAL A 405 -13.75 -4.95 39.51
N ALA A 406 -14.40 -6.13 39.54
CA ALA A 406 -13.78 -7.39 39.15
C ALA A 406 -13.29 -7.39 37.69
N LEU A 407 -14.08 -6.83 36.75
CA LEU A 407 -13.67 -6.66 35.36
C LEU A 407 -12.50 -5.69 35.21
N ALA A 408 -12.50 -4.58 35.97
CA ALA A 408 -11.38 -3.63 35.98
C ALA A 408 -10.09 -4.26 36.54
N ILE A 409 -10.19 -5.03 37.63
CA ILE A 409 -9.06 -5.79 38.19
C ILE A 409 -8.59 -6.86 37.20
N GLY A 410 -9.52 -7.57 36.54
CA GLY A 410 -9.21 -8.54 35.49
C GLY A 410 -8.48 -7.90 34.30
N LEU A 411 -8.88 -6.71 33.89
CA LEU A 411 -8.18 -5.93 32.85
C LEU A 411 -6.77 -5.56 33.30
N ALA A 412 -6.59 -5.10 34.55
CA ALA A 412 -5.28 -4.78 35.10
C ALA A 412 -4.38 -6.03 35.14
N GLY A 413 -4.91 -7.17 35.60
CA GLY A 413 -4.21 -8.45 35.61
C GLY A 413 -3.81 -8.90 34.20
N LEU A 414 -4.71 -8.73 33.21
CA LEU A 414 -4.42 -9.03 31.81
C LEU A 414 -3.34 -8.10 31.24
N ALA A 415 -3.39 -6.80 31.55
CA ALA A 415 -2.36 -5.84 31.14
C ALA A 415 -0.99 -6.20 31.73
N LEU A 416 -0.94 -6.54 33.04
CA LEU A 416 0.29 -6.98 33.70
C LEU A 416 0.82 -8.29 33.09
N PHE A 417 -0.06 -9.27 32.86
CA PHE A 417 0.32 -10.53 32.20
C PHE A 417 0.88 -10.29 30.80
N THR A 418 0.19 -9.50 29.98
CA THR A 418 0.62 -9.23 28.59
C THR A 418 1.89 -8.37 28.50
N TYR A 419 2.17 -7.55 29.51
CA TYR A 419 3.36 -6.72 29.56
C TYR A 419 4.59 -7.46 30.10
N PHE A 420 4.45 -8.20 31.21
CA PHE A 420 5.59 -8.80 31.92
C PHE A 420 5.78 -10.29 31.68
N VAL A 421 4.71 -11.04 31.42
CA VAL A 421 4.77 -12.52 31.38
C VAL A 421 4.75 -13.01 29.94
N ARG A 422 3.77 -12.56 29.15
CA ARG A 422 3.55 -13.02 27.76
C ARG A 422 4.75 -12.86 26.82
N PRO A 423 5.59 -11.79 26.90
CA PRO A 423 6.78 -11.68 26.06
C PRO A 423 7.77 -12.84 26.23
N PHE A 424 7.85 -13.43 27.43
CA PHE A 424 8.74 -14.55 27.73
C PHE A 424 8.01 -15.90 27.67
N TRP A 425 6.70 -15.91 27.94
CA TRP A 425 5.90 -17.12 28.01
C TRP A 425 4.71 -17.06 27.04
N HIS A 426 4.98 -17.48 25.81
CA HIS A 426 3.99 -17.60 24.74
C HIS A 426 4.03 -18.99 24.09
N GLY A 427 2.91 -19.40 23.48
CA GLY A 427 2.84 -20.71 22.82
C GLY A 427 3.77 -20.81 21.60
N PRO A 428 4.17 -22.04 21.21
CA PRO A 428 5.15 -22.27 20.14
C PRO A 428 4.72 -21.77 18.76
N ARG A 429 3.42 -21.50 18.55
CA ARG A 429 2.84 -20.96 17.31
C ARG A 429 2.69 -19.44 17.30
N THR A 430 3.13 -18.75 18.36
CA THR A 430 3.10 -17.28 18.47
C THR A 430 4.50 -16.76 18.24
N ALA A 431 4.68 -15.88 17.26
CA ALA A 431 5.97 -15.25 17.03
C ALA A 431 6.29 -14.26 18.18
N PRO A 432 7.57 -14.07 18.55
CA PRO A 432 7.94 -13.16 19.63
C PRO A 432 7.37 -11.75 19.48
N HIS A 433 7.41 -11.18 18.26
CA HIS A 433 6.85 -9.85 17.99
C HIS A 433 5.32 -9.76 18.20
N ASP A 434 4.58 -10.86 17.99
CA ASP A 434 3.14 -10.93 18.29
C ASP A 434 2.91 -11.04 19.81
N ALA A 435 3.78 -11.77 20.52
CA ALA A 435 3.74 -11.91 21.97
C ALA A 435 4.02 -10.58 22.69
N GLU A 436 4.94 -9.80 22.12
CA GLU A 436 5.40 -8.50 22.61
C GLU A 436 4.50 -7.33 22.18
N ALA A 437 3.41 -7.54 21.42
CA ALA A 437 2.64 -6.44 20.83
C ALA A 437 2.22 -5.33 21.82
N PHE A 438 1.75 -5.72 23.02
CA PHE A 438 1.39 -4.76 24.09
C PHE A 438 2.62 -4.09 24.71
N LEU A 439 3.71 -4.83 24.89
CA LEU A 439 5.00 -4.29 25.35
C LEU A 439 5.57 -3.29 24.34
N ARG A 440 5.58 -3.59 23.04
CA ARG A 440 6.08 -2.70 21.99
C ARG A 440 5.28 -1.42 21.86
N MET A 441 4.00 -1.41 22.25
CA MET A 441 3.22 -0.17 22.36
C MET A 441 3.81 0.79 23.42
N SER A 442 4.48 0.26 24.45
CA SER A 442 5.17 1.06 25.46
C SER A 442 6.45 1.72 24.95
N TRP A 443 7.01 1.30 23.82
CA TRP A 443 8.10 2.02 23.16
C TRP A 443 7.66 3.41 22.68
N TYR A 444 6.35 3.61 22.46
CA TYR A 444 5.78 4.85 21.95
C TYR A 444 5.01 5.63 23.03
N LEU A 445 4.20 4.94 23.84
CA LEU A 445 3.47 5.58 24.93
C LEU A 445 4.31 5.78 26.19
N TYR A 446 5.50 5.16 26.27
CA TYR A 446 6.26 4.91 27.49
C TYR A 446 5.49 4.03 28.50
N PRO A 447 6.19 3.33 29.41
CA PRO A 447 5.53 2.54 30.45
C PRO A 447 4.51 3.35 31.27
N VAL A 448 4.79 4.63 31.51
CA VAL A 448 3.90 5.55 32.23
C VAL A 448 2.61 5.82 31.46
N GLY A 449 2.69 6.08 30.14
CA GLY A 449 1.50 6.31 29.31
C GLY A 449 0.64 5.06 29.20
N VAL A 450 1.25 3.87 29.09
CA VAL A 450 0.52 2.59 29.14
C VAL A 450 -0.18 2.42 30.49
N GLY A 451 0.51 2.69 31.60
CA GLY A 451 -0.05 2.64 32.95
C GLY A 451 -1.27 3.56 33.12
N PHE A 452 -1.18 4.81 32.65
CA PHE A 452 -2.30 5.75 32.67
C PHE A 452 -3.45 5.34 31.75
N ALA A 453 -3.17 4.78 30.57
CA ALA A 453 -4.20 4.27 29.69
C ALA A 453 -4.97 3.09 30.35
N VAL A 454 -4.27 2.15 31.00
CA VAL A 454 -4.90 1.05 31.74
C VAL A 454 -5.72 1.58 32.91
N ALA A 455 -5.17 2.50 33.72
CA ALA A 455 -5.89 3.12 34.84
C ALA A 455 -7.14 3.87 34.38
N GLY A 456 -7.08 4.56 33.25
CA GLY A 456 -8.21 5.22 32.62
C GLY A 456 -9.28 4.26 32.11
N ALA A 457 -8.86 3.13 31.52
CA ALA A 457 -9.78 2.08 31.09
C ALA A 457 -10.48 1.42 32.28
N MET A 458 -9.74 1.15 33.37
CA MET A 458 -10.32 0.67 34.63
C MET A 458 -11.34 1.67 35.20
N TRP A 459 -10.99 2.95 35.24
CA TRP A 459 -11.90 4.02 35.67
C TRP A 459 -13.17 4.06 34.82
N LEU A 460 -13.02 3.94 33.50
CA LEU A 460 -14.13 3.89 32.56
C LEU A 460 -15.01 2.67 32.80
N ILE A 461 -14.46 1.47 33.00
CA ILE A 461 -15.24 0.26 33.29
C ILE A 461 -16.11 0.43 34.55
N VAL A 462 -15.53 1.00 35.61
CA VAL A 462 -16.23 1.20 36.88
C VAL A 462 -17.34 2.26 36.74
N ARG A 463 -17.05 3.37 36.06
CA ARG A 463 -17.90 4.57 35.98
C ARG A 463 -18.66 4.74 34.66
N ALA A 464 -18.64 3.75 33.77
CA ALA A 464 -19.20 3.88 32.42
C ALA A 464 -20.66 4.32 32.42
N ARG A 465 -20.94 5.35 31.63
CA ARG A 465 -22.29 5.76 31.22
C ARG A 465 -22.73 4.96 30.00
N LYS A 466 -24.06 4.86 29.78
CA LYS A 466 -24.62 4.10 28.64
C LYS A 466 -24.01 4.51 27.30
N SER A 467 -23.87 5.81 27.05
CA SER A 467 -23.27 6.38 25.84
C SER A 467 -21.79 6.05 25.64
N GLN A 468 -21.08 5.67 26.70
CA GLN A 468 -19.65 5.32 26.65
C GLN A 468 -19.40 3.82 26.49
N VAL A 469 -20.42 2.98 26.70
CA VAL A 469 -20.27 1.51 26.65
C VAL A 469 -19.84 1.06 25.26
N PHE A 470 -20.40 1.63 24.20
CA PHE A 470 -20.04 1.25 22.83
C PHE A 470 -18.57 1.56 22.51
N PHE A 471 -18.09 2.76 22.88
CA PHE A 471 -16.68 3.13 22.76
C PHE A 471 -15.76 2.15 23.51
N LEU A 472 -16.11 1.82 24.76
CA LEU A 472 -15.35 0.87 25.58
C LEU A 472 -15.32 -0.54 24.94
N LEU A 473 -16.45 -1.05 24.48
CA LEU A 473 -16.54 -2.37 23.85
C LEU A 473 -15.69 -2.43 22.58
N VAL A 474 -15.76 -1.41 21.73
CA VAL A 474 -14.93 -1.34 20.52
C VAL A 474 -13.44 -1.34 20.88
N GLY A 475 -13.03 -0.47 21.80
CA GLY A 475 -11.65 -0.38 22.26
C GLY A 475 -11.11 -1.71 22.80
N LEU A 476 -11.90 -2.41 23.62
CA LEU A 476 -11.56 -3.73 24.16
C LEU A 476 -11.50 -4.80 23.07
N THR A 477 -12.49 -4.87 22.17
CA THR A 477 -12.51 -5.87 21.08
C THR A 477 -11.25 -5.77 20.22
N PHE A 478 -10.92 -4.57 19.74
CA PHE A 478 -9.76 -4.37 18.87
C PHE A 478 -8.46 -4.63 19.63
N SER A 479 -8.34 -4.16 20.87
CA SER A 479 -7.15 -4.38 21.71
C SER A 479 -6.92 -5.86 21.97
N LEU A 480 -7.95 -6.61 22.37
CA LEU A 480 -7.84 -8.05 22.61
C LEU A 480 -7.45 -8.82 21.35
N PHE A 481 -7.99 -8.43 20.18
CA PHE A 481 -7.69 -9.10 18.93
C PHE A 481 -6.26 -8.83 18.43
N PHE A 482 -5.85 -7.56 18.35
CA PHE A 482 -4.57 -7.18 17.75
C PHE A 482 -3.38 -7.27 18.70
N PHE A 483 -3.57 -7.09 20.02
CA PHE A 483 -2.49 -7.39 20.98
C PHE A 483 -2.28 -8.90 21.14
N TYR A 484 -3.27 -9.74 20.82
CA TYR A 484 -3.05 -11.18 20.71
C TYR A 484 -2.22 -11.53 19.47
N LYS A 485 -2.52 -10.95 18.30
CA LYS A 485 -1.71 -11.16 17.08
C LYS A 485 -1.83 -9.96 16.16
N VAL A 486 -0.70 -9.35 15.78
CA VAL A 486 -0.70 -8.10 15.01
C VAL A 486 -1.02 -8.34 13.54
N ARG A 487 -0.71 -9.54 13.01
CA ARG A 487 -1.09 -10.01 11.65
C ARG A 487 -0.63 -9.05 10.55
N VAL A 488 0.61 -8.63 10.65
CA VAL A 488 1.30 -7.74 9.71
C VAL A 488 2.81 -7.98 9.85
N TRP A 489 3.59 -7.64 8.83
CA TRP A 489 5.05 -7.57 8.97
C TRP A 489 5.42 -6.62 10.12
N HIS A 490 6.39 -7.03 10.94
CA HIS A 490 6.68 -6.41 12.23
C HIS A 490 7.73 -5.28 12.15
N ASP A 491 7.94 -4.70 10.97
CA ASP A 491 8.77 -3.51 10.78
C ASP A 491 8.05 -2.28 11.35
N HIS A 492 8.77 -1.43 12.06
CA HIS A 492 8.29 -0.17 12.60
C HIS A 492 8.65 0.97 11.62
N TYR A 493 7.77 1.92 11.34
CA TYR A 493 6.43 2.13 11.93
C TYR A 493 5.32 1.26 11.34
N PHE A 494 5.55 0.56 10.23
CA PHE A 494 4.51 -0.12 9.44
C PHE A 494 3.57 -1.01 10.28
N ALA A 495 4.08 -1.80 11.20
CA ALA A 495 3.30 -2.70 12.05
C ALA A 495 2.27 -1.95 12.93
N MET A 496 2.59 -0.73 13.34
CA MET A 496 1.75 0.10 14.22
C MET A 496 0.48 0.59 13.51
N ARG A 497 0.39 0.47 12.18
CA ARG A 497 -0.81 0.83 11.41
C ARG A 497 -2.07 0.19 11.97
N ARG A 498 -1.99 -1.07 12.41
CA ARG A 498 -3.13 -1.83 12.99
C ARG A 498 -3.72 -1.16 14.23
N PHE A 499 -2.96 -0.31 14.91
CA PHE A 499 -3.39 0.36 16.13
C PHE A 499 -3.99 1.73 15.87
N VAL A 500 -3.67 2.38 14.74
CA VAL A 500 -4.07 3.76 14.40
C VAL A 500 -5.59 3.99 14.43
N PRO A 501 -6.45 3.13 13.84
CA PRO A 501 -7.86 3.48 13.71
C PRO A 501 -8.64 3.51 15.03
N VAL A 502 -8.32 2.60 15.95
CA VAL A 502 -9.14 2.33 17.13
C VAL A 502 -8.31 2.27 18.42
N ILE A 503 -7.26 1.44 18.45
CA ILE A 503 -6.53 1.12 19.69
C ILE A 503 -5.79 2.36 20.20
N LEU A 504 -5.02 3.03 19.34
CA LEU A 504 -4.28 4.24 19.69
C LEU A 504 -5.20 5.37 20.19
N PRO A 505 -6.27 5.76 19.46
CA PRO A 505 -7.27 6.70 19.98
C PRO A 505 -7.89 6.27 21.31
N THR A 506 -8.17 4.98 21.50
CA THR A 506 -8.73 4.46 22.74
C THR A 506 -7.76 4.60 23.91
N LEU A 507 -6.50 4.19 23.74
CA LEU A 507 -5.48 4.30 24.78
C LEU A 507 -5.25 5.76 25.18
N ILE A 508 -5.19 6.66 24.19
CA ILE A 508 -5.03 8.10 24.42
C ILE A 508 -6.25 8.72 25.13
N ALA A 509 -7.47 8.33 24.75
CA ALA A 509 -8.69 8.77 25.43
C ALA A 509 -8.72 8.29 26.89
N CYS A 510 -8.37 7.03 27.14
CA CYS A 510 -8.31 6.48 28.50
C CYS A 510 -7.23 7.17 29.35
N MET A 511 -6.04 7.37 28.80
CA MET A 511 -4.97 8.12 29.47
C MET A 511 -5.42 9.54 29.83
N SER A 512 -6.07 10.24 28.88
CA SER A 512 -6.61 11.58 29.10
C SER A 512 -7.73 11.61 30.14
N LEU A 513 -8.60 10.60 30.14
CA LEU A 513 -9.67 10.43 31.12
C LEU A 513 -9.10 10.24 32.53
N PHE A 514 -8.04 9.44 32.68
CA PHE A 514 -7.37 9.25 33.97
C PHE A 514 -6.74 10.56 34.48
N LEU A 515 -5.99 11.26 33.62
CA LEU A 515 -5.36 12.54 34.01
C LEU A 515 -6.42 13.60 34.39
N ALA A 516 -7.55 13.63 33.68
CA ALA A 516 -8.66 14.52 34.00
C ALA A 516 -9.45 14.11 35.25
N SER A 517 -9.56 12.81 35.55
CA SER A 517 -10.32 12.34 36.71
C SER A 517 -9.64 12.65 38.05
N LEU A 518 -8.34 12.97 38.03
CA LEU A 518 -7.59 13.43 39.20
C LEU A 518 -7.90 14.89 39.61
N HIS A 519 -8.71 15.62 38.82
CA HIS A 519 -9.15 16.97 39.14
C HIS A 519 -10.24 16.97 40.22
N LEU A 520 -9.82 17.04 41.49
CA LEU A 520 -10.72 17.21 42.63
C LEU A 520 -10.58 18.63 43.21
N PRO A 521 -11.67 19.42 43.33
CA PRO A 521 -11.62 20.80 43.86
C PRO A 521 -11.01 20.90 45.26
N ALA A 522 -11.21 19.88 46.09
CA ALA A 522 -10.66 19.76 47.44
C ALA A 522 -9.16 19.40 47.47
N ARG A 523 -8.56 19.01 46.34
CA ARG A 523 -7.15 18.58 46.23
C ARG A 523 -6.43 19.33 45.12
N ARG A 524 -6.34 20.66 45.26
CA ARG A 524 -5.73 21.57 44.28
C ARG A 524 -4.32 21.15 43.83
N PHE A 525 -3.49 20.63 44.74
CA PHE A 525 -2.16 20.13 44.41
C PHE A 525 -2.18 18.93 43.46
N MET A 526 -3.08 17.96 43.66
CA MET A 526 -3.23 16.82 42.76
C MET A 526 -3.73 17.26 41.38
N SER A 527 -4.65 18.24 41.34
CA SER A 527 -5.16 18.80 40.09
C SER A 527 -4.14 19.62 39.30
N ALA A 528 -3.24 20.34 39.98
CA ALA A 528 -2.14 21.02 39.32
C ALA A 528 -1.10 19.99 38.81
N GLY A 529 -0.78 18.99 39.64
CA GLY A 529 0.15 17.92 39.29
C GLY A 529 -0.27 17.13 38.06
N SER A 530 -1.54 16.73 37.92
CA SER A 530 -2.03 15.99 36.75
C SER A 530 -1.88 16.79 35.45
N ARG A 531 -2.12 18.11 35.47
CA ARG A 531 -1.94 18.99 34.31
C ARG A 531 -0.47 19.19 33.95
N VAL A 532 0.39 19.31 34.95
CA VAL A 532 1.85 19.37 34.73
C VAL A 532 2.33 18.06 34.09
N ILE A 533 1.90 16.91 34.60
CA ILE A 533 2.21 15.61 34.01
C ILE A 533 1.70 15.51 32.57
N ALA A 534 0.45 15.94 32.32
CA ALA A 534 -0.12 15.95 30.99
C ALA A 534 0.68 16.85 30.03
N ALA A 535 1.08 18.04 30.48
CA ALA A 535 1.92 18.95 29.70
C ALA A 535 3.32 18.38 29.44
N LEU A 536 3.95 17.74 30.43
CA LEU A 536 5.25 17.09 30.28
C LEU A 536 5.17 15.92 29.28
N LEU A 537 4.13 15.09 29.35
CA LEU A 537 3.88 14.04 28.36
C LEU A 537 3.64 14.62 26.96
N LEU A 538 2.93 15.74 26.87
CA LEU A 538 2.70 16.41 25.59
C LEU A 538 4.02 16.91 24.99
N VAL A 539 4.87 17.55 25.80
CA VAL A 539 6.21 17.98 25.40
C VAL A 539 7.08 16.79 24.99
N LEU A 540 7.00 15.68 25.72
CA LEU A 540 7.71 14.45 25.38
C LEU A 540 7.28 13.91 24.01
N TYR A 541 5.98 13.75 23.76
CA TYR A 541 5.49 13.28 22.46
C TYR A 541 5.77 14.26 21.32
N LEU A 542 5.70 15.58 21.57
CA LEU A 542 6.15 16.58 20.62
C LEU A 542 7.63 16.44 20.29
N SER A 543 8.47 16.16 21.29
CA SER A 543 9.91 16.01 21.13
C SER A 543 10.29 14.76 20.34
N GLU A 544 9.61 13.64 20.56
CA GLU A 544 9.78 12.42 19.79
C GLU A 544 9.27 12.57 18.36
N GLY A 545 8.10 13.21 18.21
CA GLY A 545 7.53 13.52 16.91
C GLY A 545 8.37 14.48 16.09
N ARG A 546 9.25 15.30 16.71
CA ARG A 546 10.03 16.36 16.05
C ARG A 546 10.83 15.88 14.85
N ARG A 547 11.31 14.63 14.88
CA ARG A 547 12.04 14.01 13.75
C ARG A 547 11.18 13.86 12.49
N LEU A 548 9.85 13.77 12.66
CA LEU A 548 8.88 13.59 11.59
C LEU A 548 8.25 14.91 11.11
N TRP A 549 8.39 16.03 11.82
CA TRP A 549 7.69 17.27 11.49
C TRP A 549 8.55 18.54 11.42
N ALA A 550 9.81 18.49 11.84
CA ALA A 550 10.71 19.64 11.70
C ALA A 550 10.90 20.06 10.22
N VAL A 551 11.43 21.24 9.97
CA VAL A 551 11.71 21.76 8.61
C VAL A 551 12.69 20.87 7.82
N SER A 552 13.56 20.13 8.52
CA SER A 552 14.41 19.05 7.99
C SER A 552 13.86 17.66 8.35
N GLY A 553 12.55 17.57 8.59
CA GLY A 553 11.87 16.37 9.03
C GLY A 553 11.77 15.36 7.90
N HIS A 554 11.74 14.08 8.28
CA HIS A 554 11.78 12.96 7.35
C HIS A 554 10.68 13.01 6.29
N GLU A 555 11.00 12.70 5.04
CA GLU A 555 10.05 12.41 3.97
C GLU A 555 10.35 11.03 3.39
N GLU A 556 9.34 10.18 3.21
CA GLU A 556 9.53 8.88 2.56
C GLU A 556 9.53 9.04 1.04
N PHE A 557 10.62 8.59 0.41
CA PHE A 557 10.80 8.57 -1.04
C PHE A 557 10.69 9.95 -1.74
N PRO A 558 11.26 11.06 -1.20
CA PRO A 558 11.20 12.38 -1.84
C PRO A 558 11.77 12.35 -3.26
N GLY A 559 11.09 13.03 -4.19
CA GLY A 559 11.48 13.13 -5.59
C GLY A 559 11.12 11.90 -6.42
N SER A 560 10.35 10.95 -5.88
CA SER A 560 9.91 9.78 -6.63
C SER A 560 8.92 10.15 -7.75
N LEU A 561 8.06 11.16 -7.53
CA LEU A 561 7.18 11.68 -8.59
C LEU A 561 8.00 12.22 -9.77
N ASP A 562 8.94 13.12 -9.48
CA ASP A 562 9.81 13.73 -10.49
C ASP A 562 10.67 12.69 -11.21
N PHE A 563 11.15 11.67 -10.47
CA PHE A 563 11.91 10.57 -11.03
C PHE A 563 11.09 9.74 -12.03
N VAL A 564 9.87 9.34 -11.66
CA VAL A 564 8.97 8.58 -12.54
C VAL A 564 8.58 9.42 -13.76
N GLU A 565 8.31 10.71 -13.58
CA GLU A 565 8.04 11.63 -14.68
C GLU A 565 9.25 11.76 -15.64
N ASP A 566 10.47 11.91 -15.12
CA ASP A 566 11.66 11.99 -15.98
C ASP A 566 11.89 10.70 -16.77
N LEU A 567 11.74 9.53 -16.12
CA LEU A 567 11.83 8.25 -16.80
C LEU A 567 10.77 8.14 -17.92
N ALA A 568 9.51 8.49 -17.63
CA ALA A 568 8.40 8.39 -18.57
C ALA A 568 8.54 9.31 -19.80
N ARG A 569 9.26 10.44 -19.71
CA ARG A 569 9.52 11.33 -20.86
C ARG A 569 10.33 10.67 -21.97
N HIS A 570 11.06 9.59 -21.68
CA HIS A 570 11.89 8.86 -22.64
C HIS A 570 11.15 7.69 -23.29
N ILE A 571 9.86 7.49 -22.94
CA ILE A 571 9.02 6.38 -23.39
C ILE A 571 7.78 6.98 -24.05
N GLY A 572 7.55 6.69 -25.33
CA GLY A 572 6.35 7.11 -26.06
C GLY A 572 5.09 6.39 -25.56
N ASP A 573 3.91 6.95 -25.86
CA ASP A 573 2.63 6.38 -25.39
C ASP A 573 2.26 5.05 -26.07
N ASN A 574 2.84 4.78 -27.24
CA ASN A 574 2.67 3.51 -27.94
C ASN A 574 3.83 2.52 -27.72
N ASP A 575 4.81 2.88 -26.89
CA ASP A 575 5.98 2.05 -26.60
C ASP A 575 5.67 1.08 -25.46
N VAL A 576 6.31 -0.09 -25.47
CA VAL A 576 6.19 -1.12 -24.42
C VAL A 576 7.44 -1.09 -23.56
N VAL A 577 7.26 -1.16 -22.24
CA VAL A 577 8.36 -1.19 -21.27
C VAL A 577 8.32 -2.53 -20.53
N ILE A 578 9.43 -3.25 -20.51
CA ILE A 578 9.54 -4.56 -19.87
C ILE A 578 10.54 -4.49 -18.72
N PHE A 579 10.11 -4.99 -17.56
CA PHE A 579 10.93 -5.15 -16.36
C PHE A 579 11.36 -6.61 -16.20
N PRO A 580 12.67 -6.91 -16.07
CA PRO A 580 13.13 -8.28 -15.88
C PRO A 580 12.95 -8.77 -14.44
N ARG A 581 12.63 -10.06 -14.31
CA ARG A 581 12.46 -10.72 -13.01
C ARG A 581 13.80 -11.20 -12.47
N ARG A 582 14.47 -10.40 -11.64
CA ARG A 582 15.44 -10.89 -10.64
C ARG A 582 15.69 -9.75 -9.68
N GLU A 583 15.32 -9.90 -8.40
CA GLU A 583 15.42 -8.77 -7.46
C GLU A 583 14.74 -7.48 -7.97
N GLY A 584 13.73 -7.65 -8.85
CA GLY A 584 12.93 -6.59 -9.43
C GLY A 584 12.23 -5.88 -8.29
N LEU A 585 12.79 -4.74 -7.94
CA LEU A 585 12.17 -3.77 -7.07
C LEU A 585 10.89 -3.38 -7.79
N HIS A 586 9.78 -4.06 -7.46
CA HIS A 586 8.41 -3.86 -7.99
C HIS A 586 7.88 -2.44 -7.68
N LEU A 587 8.71 -1.44 -7.93
CA LEU A 587 8.65 -0.07 -7.47
C LEU A 587 8.13 0.83 -8.59
N LEU A 588 8.63 0.65 -9.82
CA LEU A 588 8.42 1.59 -10.93
C LEU A 588 7.32 1.15 -11.89
N GLU A 589 6.97 -0.14 -11.93
CA GLU A 589 6.02 -0.71 -12.88
C GLU A 589 4.63 -0.10 -12.70
N LEU A 590 4.14 -0.10 -11.46
CA LEU A 590 2.84 0.47 -11.11
C LEU A 590 2.74 1.98 -11.39
N PRO A 591 3.66 2.85 -10.92
CA PRO A 591 3.55 4.26 -11.23
C PRO A 591 3.79 4.58 -12.72
N LEU A 592 4.61 3.83 -13.46
CA LEU A 592 4.68 4.03 -14.90
C LEU A 592 3.37 3.65 -15.61
N ALA A 593 2.73 2.56 -15.20
CA ALA A 593 1.45 2.12 -15.78
C ALA A 593 0.29 3.05 -15.39
N GLU A 594 0.12 3.32 -14.10
CA GLU A 594 -1.10 3.93 -13.56
C GLU A 594 -1.00 5.45 -13.45
N LEU A 595 0.14 5.99 -13.00
CA LEU A 595 0.37 7.44 -12.95
C LEU A 595 0.67 8.01 -14.35
N GLN A 596 1.56 7.37 -15.13
CA GLN A 596 2.03 7.90 -16.42
C GLN A 596 1.36 7.28 -17.65
N GLY A 597 0.55 6.23 -17.50
CA GLY A 597 -0.17 5.62 -18.63
C GLY A 597 0.68 4.87 -19.64
N LYS A 598 1.87 4.42 -19.24
CA LYS A 598 2.77 3.67 -20.11
C LYS A 598 2.38 2.19 -20.15
N LYS A 599 2.65 1.53 -21.27
CA LYS A 599 2.40 0.10 -21.45
C LYS A 599 3.54 -0.69 -20.82
N VAL A 600 3.32 -1.23 -19.62
CA VAL A 600 4.39 -1.87 -18.83
C VAL A 600 4.15 -3.37 -18.67
N LEU A 601 5.14 -4.22 -18.88
CA LEU A 601 5.12 -5.65 -18.56
C LEU A 601 6.24 -6.02 -17.61
N GLU A 602 6.07 -7.12 -16.89
CA GLU A 602 7.11 -7.71 -16.05
C GLU A 602 7.30 -9.16 -16.48
N PHE A 603 8.54 -9.60 -16.66
CA PHE A 603 8.80 -11.01 -16.94
C PHE A 603 8.35 -11.87 -15.74
N TYR A 604 7.81 -13.04 -16.03
CA TYR A 604 7.63 -14.10 -15.05
C TYR A 604 8.86 -15.01 -14.98
N SER A 605 9.54 -15.27 -16.10
CA SER A 605 10.77 -16.05 -16.08
C SER A 605 11.97 -15.20 -15.66
N LEU A 606 12.86 -15.76 -14.83
CA LEU A 606 14.15 -15.12 -14.50
C LEU A 606 15.11 -15.09 -15.70
N LYS A 607 14.88 -15.97 -16.68
CA LYS A 607 15.66 -16.11 -17.93
C LYS A 607 14.66 -16.45 -19.04
N PRO A 608 13.98 -15.46 -19.64
CA PRO A 608 13.04 -15.72 -20.74
C PRO A 608 13.76 -16.42 -21.90
N PRO A 609 13.17 -17.42 -22.58
CA PRO A 609 13.77 -17.98 -23.79
C PRO A 609 13.98 -16.91 -24.85
N ARG A 610 15.16 -16.89 -25.48
CA ARG A 610 15.53 -15.85 -26.45
C ARG A 610 14.64 -15.89 -27.68
N ASP A 611 14.49 -17.06 -28.29
CA ASP A 611 13.77 -17.23 -29.55
C ASP A 611 12.31 -16.77 -29.41
N GLN A 612 11.64 -17.16 -28.31
CA GLN A 612 10.29 -16.69 -28.00
C GLN A 612 10.21 -15.16 -27.82
N LEU A 613 11.22 -14.56 -27.17
CA LEU A 613 11.25 -13.11 -27.01
C LEU A 613 11.47 -12.40 -28.35
N GLU A 614 12.33 -12.92 -29.22
CA GLU A 614 12.55 -12.37 -30.57
C GLU A 614 11.29 -12.51 -31.43
N ASP A 615 10.64 -13.67 -31.41
CA ASP A 615 9.38 -13.91 -32.11
C ASP A 615 8.29 -12.93 -31.64
N LEU A 616 8.15 -12.72 -30.33
CA LEU A 616 7.21 -11.75 -29.77
C LEU A 616 7.53 -10.31 -30.23
N LEU A 617 8.82 -9.93 -30.22
CA LEU A 617 9.24 -8.60 -30.69
C LEU A 617 8.93 -8.41 -32.18
N VAL A 618 9.09 -9.44 -33.00
CA VAL A 618 8.71 -9.42 -34.43
C VAL A 618 7.20 -9.25 -34.58
N GLN A 619 6.38 -9.98 -33.81
CA GLN A 619 4.93 -9.88 -33.87
C GLN A 619 4.42 -8.49 -33.43
N TRP A 620 5.10 -7.85 -32.49
CA TRP A 620 4.78 -6.49 -32.05
C TRP A 620 5.23 -5.40 -33.01
N ARG A 621 6.01 -5.72 -34.06
CA ARG A 621 6.38 -4.75 -35.10
C ARG A 621 5.11 -4.22 -35.77
N GLY A 622 5.00 -2.89 -35.83
CA GLY A 622 3.84 -2.21 -36.43
C GLY A 622 2.60 -2.14 -35.54
N ILE A 623 2.57 -2.84 -34.39
CA ILE A 623 1.53 -2.68 -33.36
C ILE A 623 1.98 -1.63 -32.33
N TYR A 624 3.18 -1.80 -31.80
CA TYR A 624 3.80 -0.89 -30.84
C TYR A 624 4.94 -0.11 -31.50
N GLY A 625 5.36 0.99 -30.86
CA GLY A 625 6.51 1.78 -31.31
C GLY A 625 7.81 1.05 -30.99
N ASP A 626 8.44 1.45 -29.90
CA ASP A 626 9.67 0.85 -29.39
C ASP A 626 9.39 -0.07 -28.19
N VAL A 627 10.25 -1.08 -28.01
CA VAL A 627 10.26 -1.92 -26.81
C VAL A 627 11.47 -1.56 -25.97
N TYR A 628 11.21 -1.07 -24.76
CA TYR A 628 12.22 -0.68 -23.78
C TYR A 628 12.34 -1.73 -22.69
N PHE A 629 13.53 -1.79 -22.09
CA PHE A 629 13.81 -2.53 -20.89
C PHE A 629 14.33 -1.59 -19.82
N VAL A 630 13.79 -1.72 -18.62
CA VAL A 630 14.25 -0.98 -17.44
C VAL A 630 14.86 -1.97 -16.46
N THR A 631 16.17 -1.83 -16.20
CA THR A 631 16.90 -2.76 -15.33
C THR A 631 17.61 -2.02 -14.20
N ASN A 632 17.58 -2.56 -12.98
CA ASN A 632 18.30 -2.00 -11.82
C ASN A 632 19.71 -2.59 -11.63
N TYR A 633 20.11 -3.49 -12.51
CA TYR A 633 21.45 -4.09 -12.59
C TYR A 633 21.73 -4.41 -14.06
N LYS A 634 23.02 -4.55 -14.41
CA LYS A 634 23.43 -4.86 -15.78
C LYS A 634 23.19 -6.34 -16.06
N ILE A 635 22.03 -6.65 -16.64
CA ILE A 635 21.72 -7.99 -17.17
C ILE A 635 21.78 -7.93 -18.67
N SER A 636 22.32 -8.98 -19.28
CA SER A 636 21.92 -9.32 -20.63
C SER A 636 20.58 -10.04 -20.59
N LEU A 637 19.61 -9.54 -21.36
CA LEU A 637 18.23 -10.04 -21.42
C LEU A 637 18.18 -11.28 -22.31
N SER A 638 18.70 -12.41 -21.82
CA SER A 638 18.72 -13.67 -22.57
C SER A 638 19.48 -13.62 -23.90
N GLY A 639 20.34 -12.62 -24.09
CA GLY A 639 21.19 -12.50 -25.27
C GLY A 639 20.60 -11.61 -26.35
N LEU A 640 19.48 -10.97 -26.03
CA LEU A 640 18.91 -9.92 -26.85
C LEU A 640 19.91 -8.77 -26.99
N PHE A 641 20.05 -8.25 -28.20
CA PHE A 641 20.79 -7.02 -28.44
C PHE A 641 19.94 -5.84 -28.00
N THR A 642 20.54 -4.97 -27.19
CA THR A 642 19.86 -3.76 -26.72
C THR A 642 20.77 -2.57 -26.87
N ARG A 643 20.18 -1.43 -27.22
CA ARG A 643 20.86 -0.15 -27.29
C ARG A 643 20.65 0.59 -25.99
N HIS A 644 21.73 0.97 -25.32
CA HIS A 644 21.65 1.87 -24.17
C HIS A 644 21.00 3.20 -24.56
N VAL A 645 20.06 3.68 -23.74
CA VAL A 645 19.39 4.96 -23.93
C VAL A 645 19.85 5.96 -22.89
N LYS A 646 19.69 5.62 -21.60
CA LYS A 646 20.04 6.51 -20.49
C LYS A 646 20.15 5.74 -19.18
N ASP A 647 21.06 6.19 -18.31
CA ASP A 647 21.09 5.77 -16.91
C ASP A 647 20.36 6.78 -16.03
N PHE A 648 19.60 6.27 -15.07
CA PHE A 648 18.86 7.04 -14.09
C PHE A 648 19.36 6.69 -12.68
N TRP A 649 19.56 7.70 -11.85
CA TRP A 649 19.98 7.54 -10.47
C TRP A 649 18.85 8.00 -9.56
N PHE A 650 18.18 7.06 -8.92
CA PHE A 650 17.19 7.35 -7.90
C PHE A 650 17.89 7.42 -6.54
N ALA A 651 18.26 8.64 -6.15
CA ALA A 651 18.83 8.93 -4.85
C ALA A 651 17.75 9.56 -3.97
N THR A 652 17.34 8.83 -2.94
CA THR A 652 16.28 9.25 -2.01
C THR A 652 16.65 8.82 -0.59
N GLU A 653 15.78 9.09 0.37
CA GLU A 653 15.84 8.57 1.72
C GLU A 653 14.58 7.80 2.10
N LYS A 654 14.72 6.89 3.06
CA LYS A 654 13.61 6.20 3.75
C LYS A 654 14.03 5.85 5.17
N LEU A 655 13.08 5.60 6.06
CA LEU A 655 13.38 5.01 7.35
C LEU A 655 13.80 3.54 7.16
N PRO A 656 14.80 3.07 7.93
CA PRO A 656 15.17 1.67 7.94
C PRO A 656 14.01 0.80 8.42
N TYR A 657 14.00 -0.44 7.93
CA TYR A 657 13.14 -1.47 8.52
C TYR A 657 13.65 -1.83 9.92
N ALA A 658 13.09 -1.17 10.93
CA ALA A 658 13.42 -1.41 12.33
C ALA A 658 12.48 -2.47 12.92
N TYR A 659 13.03 -3.53 13.52
CA TYR A 659 12.24 -4.68 13.99
C TYR A 659 12.20 -4.85 15.50
N THR A 660 13.20 -4.32 16.21
CA THR A 660 13.41 -4.49 17.66
C THR A 660 13.42 -3.17 18.41
N SER A 661 13.25 -2.06 17.70
CA SER A 661 13.22 -0.70 18.25
C SER A 661 12.45 0.24 17.31
N PRO A 662 12.02 1.41 17.78
CA PRO A 662 11.61 2.51 16.90
C PRO A 662 12.75 2.94 15.97
N PRO A 663 12.48 3.35 14.72
CA PRO A 663 13.51 3.80 13.79
C PRO A 663 14.32 4.99 14.31
N ALA A 664 15.63 4.96 14.13
CA ALA A 664 16.53 5.99 14.67
C ALA A 664 16.60 7.27 13.80
N GLY A 665 16.50 7.15 12.47
CA GLY A 665 16.56 8.25 11.51
C GLY A 665 16.47 7.75 10.07
N ALA A 666 16.44 8.68 9.11
CA ALA A 666 16.45 8.38 7.69
C ALA A 666 17.77 7.72 7.27
N GLU A 667 17.69 6.76 6.35
CA GLU A 667 18.84 6.16 5.69
C GLU A 667 18.82 6.47 4.19
N PRO A 668 19.98 6.75 3.58
CA PRO A 668 20.07 6.96 2.15
C PRO A 668 19.70 5.67 1.41
N PHE A 669 18.91 5.83 0.35
CA PHE A 669 18.47 4.76 -0.53
C PHE A 669 18.81 5.16 -1.97
N HIS A 670 19.77 4.45 -2.55
CA HIS A 670 20.27 4.71 -3.90
C HIS A 670 20.03 3.51 -4.79
N LEU A 671 19.37 3.75 -5.91
CA LEU A 671 19.18 2.77 -6.97
C LEU A 671 19.62 3.37 -8.29
N ARG A 672 20.33 2.57 -9.08
CA ARG A 672 20.61 2.89 -10.48
C ARG A 672 19.64 2.09 -11.34
N PHE A 673 18.99 2.76 -12.28
CA PHE A 673 18.21 2.12 -13.33
C PHE A 673 18.85 2.42 -14.69
N THR A 674 18.82 1.44 -15.58
CA THR A 674 19.29 1.56 -16.96
C THR A 674 18.09 1.40 -17.87
N LEU A 675 17.86 2.37 -18.75
CA LEU A 675 16.90 2.27 -19.83
C LEU A 675 17.63 1.84 -21.09
N SER A 676 17.20 0.72 -21.65
CA SER A 676 17.72 0.18 -22.90
C SER A 676 16.58 -0.07 -23.88
N LYS A 677 16.83 0.08 -25.17
CA LYS A 677 15.87 -0.18 -26.24
C LYS A 677 16.21 -1.50 -26.93
N ALA A 678 15.21 -2.34 -27.19
CA ALA A 678 15.35 -3.54 -28.02
C ALA A 678 15.85 -3.14 -29.41
N VAL A 679 16.82 -3.87 -29.93
CA VAL A 679 17.37 -3.63 -31.26
C VAL A 679 16.83 -4.69 -32.22
N ASP A 680 16.25 -4.22 -33.32
CA ASP A 680 15.94 -5.09 -34.45
C ASP A 680 17.25 -5.42 -35.17
N LEU A 681 17.55 -6.71 -35.32
CA LEU A 681 18.78 -7.18 -35.96
C LEU A 681 18.84 -6.84 -37.45
N ASP A 682 17.70 -6.78 -38.12
CA ASP A 682 17.65 -6.42 -39.54
C ASP A 682 17.92 -4.91 -39.71
N ASP A 683 17.28 -4.07 -38.89
CA ASP A 683 17.56 -2.63 -38.81
C ASP A 683 19.02 -2.37 -38.37
N LEU A 684 19.56 -3.20 -37.47
CA LEU A 684 20.95 -3.13 -37.05
C LEU A 684 21.90 -3.48 -38.21
N ALA A 685 21.57 -4.48 -39.02
CA ALA A 685 22.35 -4.86 -40.19
C ALA A 685 22.38 -3.76 -41.26
N GLU A 686 21.31 -2.98 -41.38
CA GLU A 686 21.25 -1.83 -42.29
C GLU A 686 22.02 -0.61 -41.76
N ARG A 687 22.01 -0.38 -40.45
CA ARG A 687 22.58 0.83 -39.83
C ARG A 687 24.03 0.71 -39.41
N VAL A 688 24.47 -0.49 -39.02
CA VAL A 688 25.85 -0.70 -38.59
C VAL A 688 26.72 -0.86 -39.84
N PRO A 689 27.81 -0.07 -39.95
CA PRO A 689 28.77 -0.26 -41.02
C PRO A 689 29.25 -1.72 -41.07
N LYS A 690 29.28 -2.31 -42.27
CA LYS A 690 29.80 -3.67 -42.51
C LYS A 690 31.33 -3.69 -42.44
N LEU A 691 31.87 -3.24 -41.31
CA LEU A 691 33.31 -3.23 -41.05
C LEU A 691 33.76 -4.66 -40.76
N PRO A 692 34.86 -5.12 -41.39
CA PRO A 692 35.40 -6.43 -41.11
C PRO A 692 35.97 -6.51 -39.69
N PHE A 693 36.36 -5.38 -39.07
CA PHE A 693 37.01 -5.34 -37.77
C PHE A 693 36.11 -4.71 -36.68
N LEU A 694 36.06 -5.38 -35.52
CA LEU A 694 35.37 -4.95 -34.31
C LEU A 694 36.35 -4.96 -33.12
N ASP A 695 36.50 -3.80 -32.47
CA ASP A 695 37.26 -3.61 -31.23
C ASP A 695 36.35 -3.81 -30.01
N MET A 696 36.59 -4.88 -29.26
CA MET A 696 35.83 -5.28 -28.08
C MET A 696 36.33 -4.49 -26.86
N GLY A 697 35.44 -3.75 -26.22
CA GLY A 697 35.83 -2.74 -25.23
C GLY A 697 36.06 -1.35 -25.82
N GLY A 698 35.98 -1.21 -27.15
CA GLY A 698 36.00 0.06 -27.88
C GLY A 698 34.59 0.61 -28.16
N SER A 699 34.19 0.67 -29.44
CA SER A 699 32.85 1.15 -29.88
C SER A 699 31.90 -0.01 -30.21
N ASP A 700 31.82 -1.01 -29.34
CA ASP A 700 31.15 -2.29 -29.59
C ASP A 700 29.74 -2.41 -28.99
N ASP A 701 29.23 -1.38 -28.30
CA ASP A 701 28.00 -1.45 -27.49
C ASP A 701 26.75 -1.93 -28.26
N LEU A 702 26.68 -1.69 -29.57
CA LEU A 702 25.56 -2.14 -30.41
C LEU A 702 25.72 -3.56 -30.95
N GLN A 703 26.94 -4.10 -30.91
CA GLN A 703 27.31 -5.36 -31.54
C GLN A 703 27.57 -6.47 -30.54
N VAL A 704 27.41 -6.25 -29.23
CA VAL A 704 27.70 -7.26 -28.20
C VAL A 704 26.53 -7.49 -27.26
N SER A 705 26.36 -8.73 -26.82
CA SER A 705 25.40 -9.14 -25.79
C SER A 705 26.02 -10.17 -24.85
N TRP A 706 25.63 -10.15 -23.58
CA TRP A 706 26.22 -10.97 -22.49
C TRP A 706 27.74 -10.81 -22.28
N PHE A 707 28.27 -9.61 -22.45
CA PHE A 707 29.62 -9.28 -21.97
C PHE A 707 29.54 -8.45 -20.70
N HIS A 708 30.59 -8.49 -19.89
CA HIS A 708 30.80 -7.49 -18.82
C HIS A 708 31.20 -6.13 -19.43
N GLU A 709 31.37 -5.14 -18.56
CA GLU A 709 31.79 -3.80 -18.95
C GLU A 709 33.15 -3.77 -19.65
N LYS A 710 33.37 -2.69 -20.40
CA LYS A 710 34.64 -2.40 -21.07
C LYS A 710 35.74 -2.27 -20.01
N GLU A 711 36.83 -3.00 -20.19
CA GLU A 711 38.01 -2.93 -19.35
C GLU A 711 39.24 -2.61 -20.22
N LEU A 712 40.26 -2.05 -19.58
CA LEU A 712 41.57 -1.81 -20.18
C LEU A 712 42.59 -2.59 -19.37
N ASP A 713 43.48 -3.31 -20.05
CA ASP A 713 44.61 -3.92 -19.36
C ASP A 713 45.73 -2.90 -19.09
N ALA A 714 46.76 -3.32 -18.35
CA ALA A 714 47.90 -2.47 -18.00
C ALA A 714 48.68 -1.97 -19.23
N GLU A 715 48.57 -2.68 -20.35
CA GLU A 715 49.19 -2.34 -21.63
C GLU A 715 48.30 -1.40 -22.48
N GLY A 716 47.10 -1.05 -22.01
CA GLY A 716 46.14 -0.18 -22.70
C GLY A 716 45.26 -0.90 -23.73
N THR A 717 45.25 -2.22 -23.75
CA THR A 717 44.42 -3.06 -24.62
C THR A 717 42.97 -3.03 -24.11
N SER A 718 42.03 -2.65 -24.96
CA SER A 718 40.59 -2.75 -24.69
C SER A 718 40.14 -4.20 -24.71
N TYR A 719 39.30 -4.59 -23.75
CA TYR A 719 38.66 -5.89 -23.80
C TYR A 719 37.33 -5.90 -23.05
N ARG A 720 36.56 -6.96 -23.25
CA ARG A 720 35.45 -7.33 -22.38
C ARG A 720 35.59 -8.76 -21.89
N TRP A 721 35.17 -9.00 -20.65
CA TRP A 721 34.99 -10.37 -20.16
C TRP A 721 33.70 -10.96 -20.73
N SER A 722 33.80 -12.15 -21.31
CA SER A 722 32.66 -12.98 -21.63
C SER A 722 32.00 -13.48 -20.34
N GLN A 723 30.72 -13.83 -20.45
CA GLN A 723 30.01 -14.60 -19.44
C GLN A 723 29.99 -16.07 -19.90
N ARG A 724 29.13 -16.89 -19.26
CA ARG A 724 28.97 -18.31 -19.64
C ARG A 724 28.55 -18.50 -21.11
N MET A 725 27.78 -17.54 -21.61
CA MET A 725 27.38 -17.41 -23.01
C MET A 725 27.57 -15.94 -23.35
N SER A 726 28.24 -15.62 -24.44
CA SER A 726 28.37 -14.25 -24.95
C SER A 726 28.14 -14.22 -26.45
N SER A 727 27.54 -13.16 -26.97
CA SER A 727 27.15 -13.07 -28.38
C SER A 727 27.64 -11.78 -29.01
N VAL A 728 28.12 -11.86 -30.24
CA VAL A 728 28.59 -10.72 -31.03
C VAL A 728 27.89 -10.72 -32.38
N PHE A 729 27.31 -9.58 -32.74
CA PHE A 729 26.68 -9.32 -34.02
C PHE A 729 27.74 -8.93 -35.06
N LEU A 730 27.84 -9.74 -36.12
CA LEU A 730 28.79 -9.56 -37.21
C LEU A 730 28.05 -9.15 -38.49
N PRO A 731 28.03 -7.85 -38.84
CA PRO A 731 27.34 -7.33 -40.03
C PRO A 731 28.11 -7.57 -41.34
N ALA A 732 29.40 -7.93 -41.27
CA ALA A 732 30.29 -8.06 -42.42
C ALA A 732 30.42 -9.49 -42.97
N ILE A 733 29.63 -10.44 -42.43
CA ILE A 733 29.73 -11.85 -42.84
C ILE A 733 28.77 -12.12 -44.00
N GLY A 734 29.32 -12.62 -45.12
CA GLY A 734 28.55 -12.83 -46.35
C GLY A 734 29.34 -13.58 -47.42
N GLY A 735 28.83 -13.56 -48.65
CA GLY A 735 29.44 -14.22 -49.81
C GLY A 735 30.91 -13.82 -50.01
N GLY A 736 31.83 -14.72 -49.66
CA GLY A 736 33.28 -14.51 -49.78
C GLY A 736 34.07 -14.40 -48.47
N SER A 737 33.43 -14.33 -47.30
CA SER A 737 34.13 -14.44 -46.01
C SER A 737 34.74 -15.84 -45.85
N GLN A 738 36.04 -15.92 -45.57
CA GLN A 738 36.77 -17.17 -45.44
C GLN A 738 37.08 -17.51 -43.98
N GLN A 739 37.38 -16.52 -43.15
CA GLN A 739 37.83 -16.75 -41.77
C GLN A 739 37.33 -15.68 -40.79
N ILE A 740 37.18 -16.07 -39.53
CA ILE A 740 36.98 -15.15 -38.41
C ILE A 740 38.23 -15.23 -37.53
N ALA A 741 38.91 -14.11 -37.37
CA ALA A 741 40.03 -13.95 -36.45
C ALA A 741 39.51 -13.36 -35.14
N ILE A 742 39.76 -14.04 -34.02
CA ILE A 742 39.34 -13.59 -32.69
C ILE A 742 40.58 -13.45 -31.82
N ARG A 743 40.84 -12.24 -31.32
CA ARG A 743 41.90 -11.96 -30.35
C ARG A 743 41.32 -12.07 -28.94
N LEU A 744 41.75 -13.08 -28.20
CA LEU A 744 41.20 -13.39 -26.86
C LEU A 744 42.28 -13.94 -25.92
N ALA A 745 41.99 -13.95 -24.62
CA ALA A 745 42.87 -14.44 -23.57
C ALA A 745 42.06 -15.01 -22.38
N GLY A 746 42.56 -16.08 -21.76
CA GLY A 746 42.07 -16.57 -20.47
C GLY A 746 42.40 -15.61 -19.32
N PRO A 747 42.12 -15.98 -18.06
CA PRO A 747 42.47 -15.15 -16.90
C PRO A 747 43.97 -14.88 -16.75
N LYS A 748 44.35 -13.67 -16.29
CA LYS A 748 45.77 -13.33 -16.07
C LYS A 748 46.32 -14.08 -14.85
N GLU A 749 45.47 -14.36 -13.87
CA GLU A 749 45.82 -14.90 -12.56
C GLU A 749 46.10 -16.39 -12.63
N GLU A 750 47.28 -16.83 -12.17
CA GLU A 750 47.69 -18.24 -12.22
C GLU A 750 46.75 -19.17 -11.45
N GLU A 751 46.17 -18.67 -10.36
CA GLU A 751 45.23 -19.38 -9.49
C GLU A 751 43.85 -19.57 -10.13
N ALA A 752 43.53 -18.77 -11.15
CA ALA A 752 42.25 -18.85 -11.84
C ALA A 752 42.22 -20.03 -12.82
N PRO A 753 41.09 -20.78 -12.87
CA PRO A 753 40.94 -21.88 -13.80
C PRO A 753 40.84 -21.35 -15.24
N ASN A 754 41.54 -22.01 -16.15
CA ASN A 754 41.56 -21.65 -17.56
C ASN A 754 40.70 -22.63 -18.37
N HIS A 755 39.42 -22.27 -18.53
CA HIS A 755 38.43 -23.12 -19.20
C HIS A 755 38.50 -22.98 -20.72
N SER A 756 38.02 -24.01 -21.42
CA SER A 756 37.86 -23.94 -22.87
C SER A 756 36.62 -23.09 -23.24
N VAL A 757 36.72 -22.40 -24.38
CA VAL A 757 35.63 -21.67 -25.01
C VAL A 757 35.22 -22.38 -26.30
N GLU A 758 33.94 -22.70 -26.42
CA GLU A 758 33.32 -23.11 -27.67
C GLU A 758 32.90 -21.85 -28.45
N ILE A 759 33.26 -21.81 -29.72
CA ILE A 759 33.01 -20.68 -30.61
C ILE A 759 32.06 -21.16 -31.68
N ARG A 760 30.90 -20.51 -31.78
CA ARG A 760 29.83 -20.87 -32.71
C ARG A 760 29.46 -19.69 -33.58
N LEU A 761 29.01 -19.95 -34.79
CA LEU A 761 28.48 -18.95 -35.69
C LEU A 761 27.07 -19.38 -36.10
N GLY A 762 26.06 -18.62 -35.64
CA GLY A 762 24.68 -19.09 -35.63
C GLY A 762 24.57 -20.40 -34.84
N GLU A 763 24.03 -21.44 -35.49
CA GLU A 763 23.92 -22.77 -34.90
C GLU A 763 25.16 -23.65 -35.11
N GLU A 764 26.15 -23.24 -35.90
CA GLU A 764 27.29 -24.08 -36.26
C GLU A 764 28.48 -23.91 -35.30
N LEU A 765 29.14 -25.00 -34.92
CA LEU A 765 30.36 -24.96 -34.10
C LEU A 765 31.57 -24.73 -35.00
N LEU A 766 32.28 -23.61 -34.80
CA LEU A 766 33.53 -23.31 -35.50
C LEU A 766 34.73 -24.02 -34.87
N GLY A 767 34.72 -24.16 -33.54
CA GLY A 767 35.76 -24.87 -32.81
C GLY A 767 35.69 -24.64 -31.30
N THR A 768 36.50 -25.40 -30.57
CA THR A 768 36.68 -25.25 -29.12
C THR A 768 38.15 -25.06 -28.84
N ILE A 769 38.51 -23.99 -28.12
CA ILE A 769 39.91 -23.66 -27.79
C ILE A 769 40.07 -23.40 -26.30
N THR A 770 41.27 -23.60 -25.77
CA THR A 770 41.66 -23.09 -24.45
C THR A 770 42.60 -21.92 -24.68
N ALA A 771 42.16 -20.71 -24.36
CA ALA A 771 42.96 -19.51 -24.62
C ALA A 771 44.21 -19.47 -23.75
N SER A 772 45.28 -18.87 -24.26
CA SER A 772 46.44 -18.57 -23.43
C SER A 772 46.12 -17.43 -22.44
N ARG A 773 46.96 -17.23 -21.43
CA ARG A 773 46.78 -16.12 -20.46
C ARG A 773 47.14 -14.75 -21.07
N HIS A 774 47.64 -14.72 -22.29
CA HIS A 774 47.98 -13.52 -23.05
C HIS A 774 47.06 -13.41 -24.26
N PHE A 775 46.89 -12.21 -24.80
CA PHE A 775 46.02 -12.03 -25.96
C PHE A 775 46.66 -12.64 -27.21
N GLU A 776 46.04 -13.69 -27.72
CA GLU A 776 46.42 -14.37 -28.96
C GLU A 776 45.28 -14.34 -29.96
N THR A 777 45.63 -14.27 -31.24
CA THR A 777 44.65 -14.29 -32.33
C THR A 777 44.44 -15.72 -32.81
N HIS A 778 43.21 -16.20 -32.72
CA HIS A 778 42.79 -17.51 -33.20
C HIS A 778 41.96 -17.36 -34.47
N LEU A 779 42.24 -18.21 -35.48
CA LEU A 779 41.56 -18.18 -36.77
C LEU A 779 40.57 -19.35 -36.86
N PHE A 780 39.34 -19.04 -37.26
CA PHE A 780 38.27 -20.02 -37.44
C PHE A 780 37.74 -19.95 -38.87
N PRO A 781 37.66 -21.07 -39.61
CA PRO A 781 37.10 -21.06 -40.96
C PRO A 781 35.60 -20.77 -40.92
N VAL A 782 35.10 -19.96 -41.85
CA VAL A 782 33.66 -19.77 -42.05
C VAL A 782 33.11 -21.00 -42.80
N PRO A 783 32.04 -21.65 -42.33
CA PRO A 783 31.47 -22.82 -43.00
C PRO A 783 31.02 -22.51 -44.44
N GLU A 784 31.30 -23.42 -45.39
CA GLU A 784 30.98 -23.22 -46.81
C GLU A 784 29.48 -22.94 -47.04
N ALA A 785 28.61 -23.54 -46.23
CA ALA A 785 27.16 -23.33 -46.29
C ALA A 785 26.75 -21.88 -45.97
N LEU A 786 27.51 -21.17 -45.14
CA LEU A 786 27.32 -19.74 -44.83
C LEU A 786 28.07 -18.85 -45.84
N ALA A 787 29.24 -19.28 -46.30
CA ALA A 787 30.06 -18.54 -47.26
C ALA A 787 29.47 -18.47 -48.69
N MET A 788 28.57 -19.39 -49.05
CA MET A 788 27.89 -19.41 -50.36
C MET A 788 26.50 -18.73 -50.37
N ARG A 789 26.02 -18.27 -49.22
CA ARG A 789 24.70 -17.61 -49.11
C ARG A 789 24.82 -16.11 -49.37
N GLU A 790 24.38 -15.69 -50.55
CA GLU A 790 24.30 -14.26 -50.93
C GLU A 790 23.20 -13.50 -50.19
N ASP A 791 22.27 -14.21 -49.53
CA ASP A 791 21.13 -13.65 -48.80
C ASP A 791 21.41 -13.36 -47.32
N VAL A 792 22.58 -13.74 -46.79
CA VAL A 792 22.96 -13.49 -45.39
C VAL A 792 23.48 -12.06 -45.24
N THR A 793 22.74 -11.23 -44.51
CA THR A 793 23.09 -9.83 -44.24
C THR A 793 23.92 -9.64 -42.98
N TYR A 794 23.91 -10.63 -42.05
CA TYR A 794 24.69 -10.67 -40.81
C TYR A 794 24.74 -12.10 -40.24
N SER A 795 25.58 -12.34 -39.23
CA SER A 795 25.52 -13.55 -38.40
C SER A 795 25.91 -13.24 -36.95
N ILE A 796 25.61 -14.17 -36.04
CA ILE A 796 25.87 -14.02 -34.61
C ILE A 796 26.95 -15.00 -34.20
N LEU A 797 28.09 -14.47 -33.77
CA LEU A 797 29.16 -15.24 -33.15
C LEU A 797 28.83 -15.45 -31.67
N SER A 798 28.79 -16.69 -31.21
CA SER A 798 28.53 -17.04 -29.81
C SER A 798 29.77 -17.69 -29.18
N LEU A 799 30.13 -17.23 -27.99
CA LEU A 799 31.20 -17.74 -27.15
C LEU A 799 30.57 -18.46 -25.95
N ARG A 800 30.83 -19.75 -25.78
CA ARG A 800 30.38 -20.54 -24.62
C ARG A 800 31.58 -20.99 -23.83
N THR A 801 31.67 -20.56 -22.58
CA THR A 801 32.78 -20.93 -21.69
C THR A 801 32.24 -21.23 -20.31
N GLU A 802 32.95 -22.06 -19.56
CA GLU A 802 32.77 -22.08 -18.12
C GLU A 802 33.29 -20.77 -17.53
N THR A 803 32.67 -20.34 -16.44
CA THR A 803 33.01 -19.08 -15.75
C THR A 803 33.58 -19.38 -14.39
N TRP A 804 34.47 -18.52 -13.93
CA TRP A 804 35.04 -18.55 -12.58
C TRP A 804 34.74 -17.24 -11.87
N ARG A 805 34.85 -17.25 -10.53
CA ARG A 805 34.59 -16.07 -9.71
C ARG A 805 35.84 -15.69 -8.92
N PRO A 806 36.45 -14.52 -9.15
CA PRO A 806 37.69 -14.13 -8.48
C PRO A 806 37.68 -14.28 -6.96
N SER A 807 36.58 -13.89 -6.30
CA SER A 807 36.42 -14.02 -4.84
C SER A 807 36.53 -15.46 -4.30
N ASN A 808 36.35 -16.48 -5.15
CA ASN A 808 36.43 -17.88 -4.74
C ASN A 808 37.84 -18.47 -4.91
N TRP A 809 38.68 -17.84 -5.73
CA TRP A 809 39.98 -18.38 -6.13
C TRP A 809 41.16 -17.53 -5.62
N ILE A 810 40.94 -16.22 -5.46
CA ILE A 810 41.98 -15.25 -5.09
C ILE A 810 41.70 -14.73 -3.68
N ALA A 811 42.64 -14.97 -2.76
CA ALA A 811 42.51 -14.53 -1.37
C ALA A 811 42.41 -12.99 -1.28
N GLY A 812 41.33 -12.49 -0.68
CA GLY A 812 41.10 -11.06 -0.49
C GLY A 812 40.47 -10.34 -1.70
N SER A 813 40.15 -11.04 -2.78
CA SER A 813 39.41 -10.44 -3.91
C SER A 813 37.95 -10.17 -3.54
N THR A 814 37.47 -8.96 -3.84
CA THR A 814 36.07 -8.55 -3.67
C THR A 814 35.24 -8.69 -4.95
N ASP A 815 35.84 -9.17 -6.05
CA ASP A 815 35.14 -9.33 -7.32
C ASP A 815 34.32 -10.63 -7.33
N VAL A 816 32.99 -10.45 -7.31
CA VAL A 816 31.99 -11.52 -7.25
C VAL A 816 31.37 -11.83 -8.62
N ARG A 817 31.89 -11.25 -9.71
CA ARG A 817 31.42 -11.52 -11.08
C ARG A 817 31.80 -12.94 -11.51
N ASP A 818 30.92 -13.57 -12.29
CA ASP A 818 31.24 -14.82 -12.99
C ASP A 818 31.91 -14.45 -14.33
N LEU A 819 33.23 -14.57 -14.38
CA LEU A 819 34.09 -14.18 -15.50
C LEU A 819 34.42 -15.38 -16.38
N GLY A 820 34.31 -15.23 -17.70
CA GLY A 820 34.73 -16.20 -18.70
C GLY A 820 36.12 -15.88 -19.27
N ILE A 821 36.15 -15.52 -20.55
CA ILE A 821 37.35 -15.20 -21.32
C ILE A 821 37.42 -13.71 -21.62
N ARG A 822 38.61 -13.13 -21.74
CA ARG A 822 38.80 -11.75 -22.20
C ARG A 822 38.84 -11.73 -23.71
N VAL A 823 38.03 -10.88 -24.33
CA VAL A 823 37.99 -10.71 -25.79
C VAL A 823 38.32 -9.27 -26.11
N ASP A 824 39.30 -9.07 -27.00
CA ASP A 824 39.84 -7.76 -27.39
C ASP A 824 39.42 -7.36 -28.81
N SER A 825 39.46 -8.26 -29.79
CA SER A 825 39.02 -7.90 -31.14
C SER A 825 38.47 -9.08 -31.92
N ILE A 826 37.60 -8.80 -32.88
CA ILE A 826 37.06 -9.77 -33.83
C ILE A 826 37.19 -9.19 -35.24
N GLU A 827 37.77 -9.96 -36.17
CA GLU A 827 37.96 -9.58 -37.57
C GLU A 827 37.37 -10.66 -38.50
N VAL A 828 36.49 -10.27 -39.42
CA VAL A 828 35.96 -11.10 -40.51
C VAL A 828 36.84 -10.88 -41.74
N ARG A 829 37.42 -11.96 -42.27
CA ARG A 829 38.38 -11.97 -43.38
C ARG A 829 37.85 -12.68 -44.60
#